data_AF-A0A497EAL4-F1
#
_entry.id   AF-A0A497EAL4-F1
#
_cell.length_a   1.000
_cell.length_b   1.000
_cell.length_c   1.000
_cell.angle_alpha   90.00
_cell.angle_beta   90.00
_cell.angle_gamma   90.00
#
_symmetry.space_group_name_H-M   'P 1'
#
loop_
_entity.id
_entity.type
_entity.pdbx_description
1 polymer ?
#
loop_
_entity_poly.entity_id
_entity_poly.type
_entity_poly.pdbx_seq_one_letter_code
_entity_poly.pdbx_strand_id
1 'polypeptide(L)'
;MNSSLFSVATALNLVIFLFLMVEMSSGQGNFVGGSNRLKLYIEDSGVYAVEFDDLVQGGFLSGSVASEGIGLTNLGQAVPLWVEDGGDGVFGTGDRIVFVGKRLKGEYSFLDEYSRFNCYMLDLKVDTLLNGNDVGSSWVEDAADMPADLLVRSHFEEDTVMVRYPERPDEPQERWYWSRLSVTDRKPFRLDLTLDAIRRERDSGSKDAFDLRNLTIVGASDEGIQELMGEIFGPRESATGRVSLRIGLRGWSKPRNAQGLAHHEVSITANGNVVSPARWDGTESFVHEVEIPITDANSERLELEIGVPKRYLPETDDLFVDVLMLNWVEVEYLRESGMQEGQSRFEVRVDDGNERPQIEVVASGEGWLYGSSDGRVELLPGHNRLEGRSLGEGPFFPVIGDAYRGVDRIVTDIPSALRTEYRQTDYIMISHRRLLDAVQPLADFHRKRGLSVEVVDVEDIYDEFNYGMQHPRSLRDFLKWAYENWPEPRPRFVLLAGDASWDFKNLTADDAHYADWTYRPGEARKFIKNASSSYEDNADINHRNLVPTWGYRTSQGHAASDNWLVCVDGDDIYPDMAIGRIPVTEPAEMAAIIKKTIAYASNGPAGSWRKDLLFITNESKGFQRASDTTAEIYEGRGYTAQKIYPSPEETANEEHSQNMVNAFDEGLLMVQFLGHGG
;
A
#
# COMPACT_ATOMS: atom_id res chain seq x y z
N MET A 1 -63.79 4.28 -1.77
CA MET A 1 -62.95 5.26 -2.49
C MET A 1 -61.60 5.27 -1.79
N ASN A 2 -60.44 4.93 -2.33
CA ASN A 2 -59.95 4.44 -3.62
C ASN A 2 -58.50 4.02 -3.27
N SER A 3 -58.13 2.75 -3.43
CA SER A 3 -57.36 2.19 -4.56
C SER A 3 -55.84 2.18 -4.33
N SER A 4 -55.33 0.96 -4.14
CA SER A 4 -54.08 0.38 -4.68
C SER A 4 -52.98 1.30 -5.19
N LEU A 5 -51.76 1.11 -4.66
CA LEU A 5 -50.54 0.84 -5.45
C LEU A 5 -49.50 0.19 -4.52
N PHE A 6 -49.45 -1.15 -4.55
CA PHE A 6 -48.32 -1.96 -4.09
C PHE A 6 -47.32 -2.05 -5.25
N SER A 7 -46.03 -1.86 -4.99
CA SER A 7 -44.95 -2.22 -5.91
C SER A 7 -43.62 -2.40 -5.17
N VAL A 8 -43.33 -3.65 -4.81
CA VAL A 8 -42.03 -4.34 -4.91
C VAL A 8 -40.76 -3.45 -4.85
N ALA A 9 -40.13 -3.32 -3.67
CA ALA A 9 -38.75 -2.81 -3.55
C ALA A 9 -38.04 -3.19 -2.22
N THR A 10 -38.43 -4.26 -1.52
CA THR A 10 -37.77 -4.64 -0.24
C THR A 10 -37.76 -6.15 0.00
N ALA A 11 -37.46 -6.91 -1.05
CA ALA A 11 -37.23 -8.36 -0.97
C ALA A 11 -36.40 -8.82 -2.18
N LEU A 12 -35.13 -8.39 -2.26
CA LEU A 12 -34.14 -8.97 -3.18
C LEU A 12 -32.72 -8.59 -2.72
N ASN A 13 -32.19 -9.32 -1.74
CA ASN A 13 -30.74 -9.50 -1.49
C ASN A 13 -30.47 -10.74 -0.61
N LEU A 14 -31.44 -11.65 -0.51
CA LEU A 14 -31.27 -13.04 -0.12
C LEU A 14 -31.57 -13.84 -1.39
N VAL A 15 -30.80 -14.89 -1.68
CA VAL A 15 -30.88 -15.76 -2.88
C VAL A 15 -30.00 -15.31 -4.07
N ILE A 16 -28.69 -15.22 -3.84
CA ILE A 16 -27.66 -15.82 -4.72
C ILE A 16 -26.61 -16.46 -3.80
N PHE A 17 -27.03 -17.46 -3.02
CA PHE A 17 -26.17 -18.34 -2.24
C PHE A 17 -26.80 -19.74 -2.29
N LEU A 18 -26.84 -20.32 -3.48
CA LEU A 18 -27.12 -21.75 -3.66
C LEU A 18 -26.75 -22.13 -5.09
N PHE A 19 -25.54 -22.63 -5.30
CA PHE A 19 -25.20 -23.76 -6.19
C PHE A 19 -23.67 -23.90 -6.28
N LEU A 20 -23.08 -24.44 -5.22
CA LEU A 20 -21.91 -25.29 -5.30
C LEU A 20 -22.17 -26.41 -4.30
N MET A 21 -22.77 -27.50 -4.80
CA MET A 21 -22.73 -28.76 -4.09
C MET A 21 -21.26 -29.19 -4.03
N VAL A 22 -20.60 -28.83 -2.93
CA VAL A 22 -19.40 -29.51 -2.48
C VAL A 22 -19.86 -30.92 -2.10
N GLU A 23 -19.34 -31.91 -2.82
CA GLU A 23 -19.34 -33.29 -2.34
C GLU A 23 -18.78 -33.26 -0.92
N MET A 24 -19.63 -33.58 0.06
CA MET A 24 -19.20 -33.86 1.42
C MET A 24 -18.31 -35.11 1.39
N SER A 25 -17.04 -34.92 1.02
CA SER A 25 -15.99 -35.74 1.60
C SER A 25 -15.92 -35.37 3.08
N SER A 26 -15.92 -36.38 3.93
CA SER A 26 -15.82 -36.28 5.37
C SER A 26 -14.50 -35.60 5.77
N GLY A 27 -14.48 -34.27 5.79
CA GLY A 27 -13.37 -33.49 6.34
C GLY A 27 -13.41 -33.61 7.87
N GLN A 28 -12.37 -34.21 8.45
CA GLN A 28 -12.18 -34.22 9.90
C GLN A 28 -11.85 -32.80 10.39
N GLY A 29 -12.70 -32.22 11.23
CA GLY A 29 -12.37 -31.03 12.03
C GLY A 29 -13.43 -29.93 12.02
N ASN A 30 -13.26 -28.96 12.92
CA ASN A 30 -14.15 -27.81 13.11
C ASN A 30 -13.94 -26.68 12.07
N PHE A 31 -13.23 -26.97 10.97
CA PHE A 31 -12.83 -25.99 9.94
C PHE A 31 -13.75 -26.02 8.72
N VAL A 32 -14.25 -24.86 8.34
CA VAL A 32 -15.10 -24.71 7.14
C VAL A 32 -14.18 -24.45 5.94
N GLY A 33 -14.43 -25.13 4.81
CA GLY A 33 -13.56 -25.07 3.63
C GLY A 33 -12.34 -26.01 3.67
N GLY A 34 -12.20 -26.82 4.73
CA GLY A 34 -11.21 -27.91 4.79
C GLY A 34 -9.77 -27.48 5.09
N SER A 35 -9.52 -26.20 5.40
CA SER A 35 -8.22 -25.68 5.79
C SER A 35 -8.25 -25.11 7.22
N ASN A 36 -7.22 -25.43 8.00
CA ASN A 36 -6.97 -24.87 9.33
C ASN A 36 -6.18 -23.55 9.28
N ARG A 37 -5.88 -23.03 8.08
CA ARG A 37 -5.03 -21.85 7.88
C ARG A 37 -5.84 -20.69 7.31
N LEU A 38 -5.64 -19.52 7.90
CA LEU A 38 -6.31 -18.27 7.56
C LEU A 38 -5.28 -17.18 7.34
N LYS A 39 -5.50 -16.35 6.31
CA LYS A 39 -4.73 -15.16 5.99
C LYS A 39 -5.41 -13.95 6.62
N LEU A 40 -4.71 -13.27 7.51
CA LEU A 40 -5.12 -12.03 8.17
C LEU A 40 -4.38 -10.88 7.50
N TYR A 41 -5.11 -10.05 6.75
CA TYR A 41 -4.55 -8.86 6.12
C TYR A 41 -4.69 -7.67 7.05
N ILE A 42 -3.60 -6.92 7.21
CA ILE A 42 -3.57 -5.68 7.98
C ILE A 42 -2.90 -4.54 7.20
N GLU A 43 -3.41 -3.33 7.33
CA GLU A 43 -2.82 -2.13 6.72
C GLU A 43 -1.99 -1.30 7.71
N ASP A 44 -2.48 -1.20 8.95
CA ASP A 44 -1.89 -0.37 9.99
C ASP A 44 -1.05 -1.16 10.99
N SER A 45 -0.11 -0.48 11.64
CA SER A 45 0.51 -1.02 12.85
C SER A 45 -0.41 -0.81 14.05
N GLY A 46 -0.52 -1.83 14.90
CA GLY A 46 -1.33 -1.78 16.11
C GLY A 46 -1.54 -3.16 16.70
N VAL A 47 -2.35 -3.24 17.74
CA VAL A 47 -2.79 -4.46 18.40
C VAL A 47 -4.14 -4.85 17.83
N TYR A 48 -4.20 -6.07 17.31
CA TYR A 48 -5.35 -6.64 16.63
C TYR A 48 -5.98 -7.72 17.48
N ALA A 49 -7.31 -7.82 17.41
CA ALA A 49 -8.06 -8.94 17.96
C ALA A 49 -8.82 -9.65 16.84
N VAL A 50 -8.83 -10.97 16.90
CA VAL A 50 -9.65 -11.85 16.06
C VAL A 50 -10.56 -12.64 16.98
N GLU A 51 -11.84 -12.27 16.99
CA GLU A 51 -12.85 -12.89 17.82
C GLU A 51 -13.27 -14.25 17.24
N PHE A 52 -13.51 -15.25 18.09
CA PHE A 52 -14.01 -16.56 17.65
C PHE A 52 -15.34 -16.44 16.90
N ASP A 53 -16.25 -15.61 17.42
CA ASP A 53 -17.58 -15.43 16.85
C ASP A 53 -17.51 -14.81 15.44
N ASP A 54 -16.53 -13.93 15.17
CA ASP A 54 -16.28 -13.39 13.84
C ASP A 54 -15.80 -14.48 12.87
N LEU A 55 -14.98 -15.43 13.35
CA LEU A 55 -14.53 -16.57 12.53
C LEU A 55 -15.67 -17.54 12.23
N VAL A 56 -16.61 -17.74 13.15
CA VAL A 56 -17.81 -18.54 12.91
C VAL A 56 -18.76 -17.83 11.96
N GLN A 57 -19.03 -16.53 12.18
CA GLN A 57 -19.90 -15.73 11.33
C GLN A 57 -19.36 -15.59 9.91
N GLY A 58 -18.03 -15.47 9.77
CA GLY A 58 -17.32 -15.45 8.49
C GLY A 58 -17.30 -16.81 7.78
N GLY A 59 -17.75 -17.89 8.45
CA GLY A 59 -17.76 -19.23 7.89
C GLY A 59 -16.37 -19.83 7.74
N PHE A 60 -15.45 -19.51 8.64
CA PHE A 60 -14.11 -20.12 8.75
C PHE A 60 -14.09 -21.26 9.77
N LEU A 61 -14.88 -21.13 10.84
CA LEU A 61 -15.02 -22.12 11.90
C LEU A 61 -16.47 -22.58 12.06
N SER A 62 -16.62 -23.81 12.54
CA SER A 62 -17.92 -24.43 12.88
C SER A 62 -17.99 -24.97 14.32
N GLY A 63 -16.88 -24.85 15.07
CA GLY A 63 -16.76 -25.29 16.46
C GLY A 63 -15.44 -24.82 17.07
N SER A 64 -15.32 -24.97 18.39
CA SER A 64 -14.14 -24.52 19.14
C SER A 64 -12.87 -25.31 18.80
N VAL A 65 -11.71 -24.73 19.06
CA VAL A 65 -10.40 -25.38 18.83
C VAL A 65 -9.54 -25.27 20.08
N ALA A 66 -8.54 -26.14 20.23
CA ALA A 66 -7.65 -26.08 21.38
C ALA A 66 -6.75 -24.84 21.30
N SER A 67 -6.68 -24.04 22.36
CA SER A 67 -5.89 -22.80 22.38
C SER A 67 -4.40 -23.06 22.15
N GLU A 68 -3.88 -24.17 22.69
CA GLU A 68 -2.48 -24.60 22.51
C GLU A 68 -2.13 -24.99 21.06
N GLY A 69 -3.12 -25.11 20.18
CA GLY A 69 -2.91 -25.44 18.77
C GLY A 69 -2.84 -24.22 17.86
N ILE A 70 -2.94 -23.01 18.38
CA ILE A 70 -3.06 -21.78 17.59
C ILE A 70 -1.68 -21.14 17.45
N GLY A 71 -1.26 -20.86 16.21
CA GLY A 71 0.00 -20.21 15.88
C GLY A 71 -0.20 -19.11 14.84
N LEU A 72 0.67 -18.10 14.88
CA LEU A 72 0.67 -16.99 13.94
C LEU A 72 2.05 -16.85 13.32
N THR A 73 2.11 -16.60 12.02
CA THR A 73 3.37 -16.31 11.33
C THR A 73 3.26 -15.09 10.42
N ASN A 74 4.35 -14.37 10.25
CA ASN A 74 4.49 -13.30 9.27
C ASN A 74 5.87 -13.42 8.62
N LEU A 75 5.94 -13.33 7.28
CA LEU A 75 7.17 -13.54 6.51
C LEU A 75 7.88 -14.89 6.84
N GLY A 76 7.09 -15.92 7.14
CA GLY A 76 7.58 -17.25 7.52
C GLY A 76 8.16 -17.34 8.94
N GLN A 77 8.14 -16.25 9.72
CA GLN A 77 8.61 -16.22 11.10
C GLN A 77 7.43 -16.28 12.08
N ALA A 78 7.60 -16.99 13.19
CA ALA A 78 6.59 -17.04 14.25
C ALA A 78 6.37 -15.66 14.86
N VAL A 79 5.12 -15.31 15.09
CA VAL A 79 4.69 -14.04 15.69
C VAL A 79 4.05 -14.35 17.05
N PRO A 80 4.45 -13.66 18.13
CA PRO A 80 3.81 -13.77 19.43
C PRO A 80 2.31 -13.46 19.34
N LEU A 81 1.49 -14.33 19.94
CA LEU A 81 0.05 -14.12 20.10
C LEU A 81 -0.41 -14.47 21.50
N TRP A 82 -1.56 -13.92 21.90
CA TRP A 82 -2.27 -14.27 23.12
C TRP A 82 -3.64 -14.84 22.75
N VAL A 83 -3.96 -16.02 23.25
CA VAL A 83 -5.33 -16.55 23.19
C VAL A 83 -5.99 -16.21 24.52
N GLU A 84 -6.97 -15.32 24.49
CA GLU A 84 -7.76 -14.94 25.67
C GLU A 84 -8.99 -15.86 25.72
N ASP A 85 -8.82 -17.02 26.34
CA ASP A 85 -9.82 -18.12 26.42
C ASP A 85 -10.48 -18.26 27.81
N GLY A 86 -10.33 -17.24 28.66
CA GLY A 86 -10.79 -17.31 30.06
C GLY A 86 -10.12 -18.41 30.91
N GLY A 87 -9.06 -19.05 30.41
CA GLY A 87 -8.28 -20.09 31.09
C GLY A 87 -8.84 -21.50 30.96
N ASP A 88 -9.79 -21.76 30.06
CA ASP A 88 -10.35 -23.10 29.86
C ASP A 88 -9.56 -23.97 28.85
N GLY A 89 -8.57 -23.37 28.18
CA GLY A 89 -7.70 -24.03 27.20
C GLY A 89 -8.36 -24.25 25.83
N VAL A 90 -9.52 -23.65 25.59
CA VAL A 90 -10.32 -23.82 24.39
C VAL A 90 -10.66 -22.45 23.80
N PHE A 91 -10.30 -22.22 22.54
CA PHE A 91 -10.75 -21.07 21.79
C PHE A 91 -12.17 -21.33 21.24
N GLY A 92 -13.17 -20.72 21.88
CA GLY A 92 -14.60 -20.84 21.64
C GLY A 92 -15.36 -19.51 21.79
N THR A 93 -16.69 -19.60 21.97
CA THR A 93 -17.58 -18.43 21.98
C THR A 93 -17.21 -17.42 23.06
N GLY A 94 -16.96 -16.18 22.66
CA GLY A 94 -16.53 -15.08 23.53
C GLY A 94 -15.02 -14.95 23.70
N ASP A 95 -14.22 -15.84 23.10
CA ASP A 95 -12.77 -15.81 23.17
C ASP A 95 -12.16 -15.08 21.97
N ARG A 96 -10.90 -14.65 22.11
CA ARG A 96 -10.17 -13.97 21.04
C ARG A 96 -8.70 -14.33 20.96
N ILE A 97 -8.15 -14.08 19.79
CA ILE A 97 -6.70 -14.11 19.52
C ILE A 97 -6.22 -12.67 19.39
N VAL A 98 -5.21 -12.29 20.17
CA VAL A 98 -4.63 -10.95 20.18
C VAL A 98 -3.18 -11.00 19.70
N PHE A 99 -2.76 -10.05 18.87
CA PHE A 99 -1.38 -9.94 18.40
C PHE A 99 -1.00 -8.51 18.02
N VAL A 100 0.31 -8.22 18.00
CA VAL A 100 0.84 -6.92 17.52
C VAL A 100 1.14 -7.01 16.02
N GLY A 101 0.30 -6.33 15.24
CA GLY A 101 0.43 -6.17 13.80
C GLY A 101 1.36 -5.01 13.43
N LYS A 102 2.14 -5.20 12.37
CA LYS A 102 3.00 -4.18 11.75
C LYS A 102 2.57 -3.94 10.31
N ARG A 103 2.38 -2.67 9.96
CA ARG A 103 2.23 -2.24 8.56
C ARG A 103 3.36 -2.78 7.70
N LEU A 104 3.03 -3.16 6.46
CA LEU A 104 4.02 -3.51 5.44
C LEU A 104 4.72 -2.23 4.94
N LYS A 105 6.05 -2.22 4.99
CA LYS A 105 6.89 -1.10 4.51
C LYS A 105 7.59 -1.50 3.22
N GLY A 106 7.79 -0.53 2.33
CA GLY A 106 8.58 -0.72 1.11
C GLY A 106 10.08 -0.74 1.38
N GLU A 107 10.83 -1.18 0.37
CA GLU A 107 12.29 -1.19 0.41
C GLU A 107 12.86 0.24 0.39
N TYR A 108 12.21 1.13 -0.38
CA TYR A 108 12.64 2.52 -0.59
C TYR A 108 11.53 3.54 -0.36
N SER A 109 10.35 3.11 0.07
CA SER A 109 9.17 3.95 0.30
C SER A 109 8.44 3.59 1.59
N PHE A 110 7.60 4.50 2.07
CA PHE A 110 6.88 4.31 3.32
C PHE A 110 5.86 3.18 3.23
N LEU A 111 5.18 3.06 2.10
CA LEU A 111 4.29 1.95 1.76
C LEU A 111 5.04 0.96 0.85
N ASP A 112 4.70 -0.33 0.90
CA ASP A 112 5.28 -1.30 -0.03
C ASP A 112 4.96 -0.97 -1.50
N GLU A 113 5.93 -1.27 -2.36
CA GLU A 113 5.92 -0.91 -3.77
C GLU A 113 4.92 -1.71 -4.62
N TYR A 114 4.23 -2.73 -4.11
CA TYR A 114 3.23 -3.49 -4.86
C TYR A 114 2.09 -4.09 -3.99
N SER A 115 2.20 -3.98 -2.67
CA SER A 115 1.24 -4.45 -1.68
C SER A 115 0.85 -3.35 -0.72
N ARG A 116 -0.46 -3.20 -0.50
CA ARG A 116 -1.00 -2.33 0.56
C ARG A 116 -1.02 -3.02 1.92
N PHE A 117 -1.33 -4.31 1.93
CA PHE A 117 -1.57 -5.07 3.15
C PHE A 117 -0.38 -5.97 3.49
N ASN A 118 -0.01 -6.00 4.76
CA ASN A 118 0.77 -7.09 5.30
C ASN A 118 -0.13 -8.33 5.48
N CYS A 119 0.44 -9.52 5.37
CA CYS A 119 -0.29 -10.78 5.53
C CYS A 119 0.29 -11.58 6.70
N TYR A 120 -0.56 -11.87 7.69
CA TYR A 120 -0.26 -12.77 8.79
C TYR A 120 -1.00 -14.08 8.55
N MET A 121 -0.29 -15.20 8.66
CA MET A 121 -0.87 -16.52 8.50
C MET A 121 -1.19 -17.10 9.88
N LEU A 122 -2.49 -17.15 10.19
CA LEU A 122 -3.04 -17.77 11.37
C LEU A 122 -3.30 -19.25 11.09
N ASP A 123 -2.62 -20.12 11.83
CA ASP A 123 -2.79 -21.55 11.75
C ASP A 123 -3.42 -22.05 13.05
N LEU A 124 -4.61 -22.63 12.93
CA LEU A 124 -5.44 -23.08 14.05
C LEU A 124 -5.07 -24.51 14.51
N LYS A 125 -4.02 -25.10 13.93
CA LYS A 125 -3.47 -26.39 14.32
C LYS A 125 -1.98 -26.50 13.97
N VAL A 126 -1.13 -25.98 14.85
CA VAL A 126 0.34 -26.05 14.73
C VAL A 126 0.99 -27.01 15.73
N ASP A 127 2.17 -27.53 15.35
CA ASP A 127 3.04 -28.30 16.24
C ASP A 127 4.04 -27.41 17.02
N THR A 128 4.22 -26.16 16.60
CA THR A 128 5.16 -25.20 17.22
C THR A 128 4.54 -23.82 17.22
N LEU A 129 4.48 -23.22 18.40
CA LEU A 129 3.83 -21.95 18.69
C LEU A 129 4.80 -21.00 19.38
N LEU A 130 4.55 -19.71 19.22
CA LEU A 130 5.20 -18.64 19.98
C LEU A 130 4.11 -17.88 20.73
N ASN A 131 3.94 -18.20 22.00
CA ASN A 131 3.03 -17.46 22.86
C ASN A 131 3.65 -16.11 23.21
N GLY A 132 2.80 -15.08 23.26
CA GLY A 132 3.14 -13.85 23.95
C GLY A 132 3.33 -14.09 25.44
N ASN A 133 4.17 -13.27 26.05
CA ASN A 133 4.56 -13.35 27.44
C ASN A 133 3.88 -12.24 28.23
N ASP A 134 3.10 -12.61 29.24
CA ASP A 134 2.60 -11.65 30.21
C ASP A 134 3.72 -11.35 31.21
N VAL A 135 4.21 -10.12 31.15
CA VAL A 135 5.29 -9.64 31.99
C VAL A 135 4.67 -9.05 33.26
N GLY A 136 5.16 -9.49 34.42
CA GLY A 136 4.74 -8.93 35.71
C GLY A 136 5.08 -7.44 35.84
N SER A 137 4.13 -6.64 36.30
CA SER A 137 4.32 -5.23 36.68
C SER A 137 4.48 -5.08 38.19
N SER A 138 5.15 -4.00 38.61
CA SER A 138 5.07 -3.52 40.00
C SER A 138 4.08 -2.37 40.05
N TRP A 139 2.92 -2.61 40.67
CA TRP A 139 1.91 -1.58 40.89
C TRP A 139 2.27 -0.71 42.09
N VAL A 140 2.12 0.62 41.98
CA VAL A 140 2.39 1.57 43.06
C VAL A 140 1.11 2.32 43.38
N GLU A 141 0.49 1.99 44.53
CA GLU A 141 -0.80 2.52 45.00
C GLU A 141 -0.79 4.04 45.26
N ASP A 142 0.38 4.61 45.57
CA ASP A 142 0.58 6.02 46.00
C ASP A 142 1.64 6.76 45.15
N ALA A 143 1.46 6.80 43.82
CA ALA A 143 2.21 7.72 42.96
C ALA A 143 1.47 9.06 42.86
N ALA A 144 1.34 9.76 43.98
CA ALA A 144 0.79 11.10 44.00
C ALA A 144 1.72 12.07 43.22
N ASP A 145 1.17 12.69 42.17
CA ASP A 145 1.60 13.97 41.60
C ASP A 145 2.85 14.06 40.72
N MET A 146 3.26 13.01 40.00
CA MET A 146 4.30 13.16 38.96
C MET A 146 3.88 12.50 37.65
N PRO A 147 3.09 13.17 36.77
CA PRO A 147 2.95 12.71 35.39
C PRO A 147 4.33 12.71 34.73
N ALA A 148 4.78 11.56 34.23
CA ALA A 148 5.96 11.47 33.38
C ALA A 148 5.64 11.95 31.96
N ASP A 149 6.66 12.46 31.28
CA ASP A 149 6.59 12.88 29.89
C ASP A 149 6.77 11.71 28.95
N LEU A 150 5.82 11.54 28.03
CA LEU A 150 6.00 10.66 26.88
C LEU A 150 6.40 11.52 25.69
N LEU A 151 7.61 11.30 25.18
CA LEU A 151 8.00 11.84 23.90
C LEU A 151 7.32 11.02 22.81
N VAL A 152 6.36 11.60 22.11
CA VAL A 152 5.65 10.94 21.01
C VAL A 152 6.17 11.46 19.69
N ARG A 153 6.44 10.54 18.76
CA ARG A 153 6.73 10.87 17.36
C ARG A 153 5.69 10.23 16.46
N SER A 154 4.99 11.07 15.71
CA SER A 154 4.05 10.66 14.67
C SER A 154 4.65 10.97 13.30
N HIS A 155 4.54 10.03 12.37
CA HIS A 155 5.04 10.14 11.02
C HIS A 155 3.87 10.11 10.03
N PHE A 156 3.83 11.08 9.12
CA PHE A 156 2.78 11.25 8.11
C PHE A 156 3.40 11.31 6.71
N GLU A 157 2.97 10.41 5.83
CA GLU A 157 3.45 10.27 4.46
C GLU A 157 2.39 9.54 3.63
N GLU A 158 2.25 9.94 2.36
CA GLU A 158 1.52 9.18 1.34
C GLU A 158 2.40 9.09 0.09
N ASP A 159 2.19 8.06 -0.73
CA ASP A 159 2.95 7.85 -1.96
C ASP A 159 2.10 8.23 -3.18
N THR A 160 2.01 9.53 -3.50
CA THR A 160 1.10 10.03 -4.55
C THR A 160 1.79 10.43 -5.85
N VAL A 161 3.06 10.84 -5.79
CA VAL A 161 3.84 11.26 -6.97
C VAL A 161 5.14 10.50 -7.02
N MET A 162 5.37 9.78 -8.13
CA MET A 162 6.66 9.15 -8.37
C MET A 162 7.53 10.07 -9.24
N VAL A 163 8.69 10.43 -8.70
CA VAL A 163 9.60 11.40 -9.34
C VAL A 163 10.90 10.72 -9.72
N ARG A 164 11.38 11.00 -10.93
CA ARG A 164 12.62 10.46 -11.47
C ARG A 164 13.78 11.46 -11.44
N TYR A 165 14.95 10.99 -10.99
CA TYR A 165 16.20 11.74 -10.91
C TYR A 165 17.36 11.01 -11.62
N PRO A 166 17.37 10.99 -12.98
CA PRO A 166 18.38 10.24 -13.75
C PRO A 166 19.82 10.74 -13.57
N GLU A 167 20.01 11.98 -13.11
CA GLU A 167 21.32 12.59 -12.85
C GLU A 167 22.06 12.05 -11.63
N ARG A 168 21.49 11.12 -10.86
CA ARG A 168 22.06 10.65 -9.58
C ARG A 168 22.20 9.12 -9.54
N PRO A 169 23.14 8.52 -10.28
CA PRO A 169 23.21 7.07 -10.48
C PRO A 169 23.39 6.25 -9.18
N ASP A 170 23.92 6.87 -8.13
CA ASP A 170 24.18 6.22 -6.83
C ASP A 170 22.94 6.18 -5.90
N GLU A 171 21.82 6.77 -6.31
CA GLU A 171 20.54 6.72 -5.59
C GLU A 171 19.49 5.89 -6.34
N PRO A 172 18.43 5.40 -5.65
CA PRO A 172 17.22 4.97 -6.32
C PRO A 172 16.75 6.04 -7.30
N GLN A 173 16.76 5.70 -8.60
CA GLN A 173 16.50 6.66 -9.69
C GLN A 173 15.09 7.24 -9.66
N GLU A 174 14.17 6.58 -8.94
CA GLU A 174 12.77 6.97 -8.80
C GLU A 174 12.38 6.78 -7.34
N ARG A 175 11.63 7.74 -6.81
CA ARG A 175 11.12 7.72 -5.43
C ARG A 175 9.71 8.28 -5.38
N TRP A 176 8.95 7.79 -4.42
CA TRP A 176 7.64 8.31 -4.08
C TRP A 176 7.78 9.58 -3.23
N TYR A 177 6.79 10.45 -3.37
CA TYR A 177 6.61 11.67 -2.60
C TYR A 177 5.12 11.87 -2.36
N TRP A 178 4.79 12.50 -1.23
CA TRP A 178 3.43 12.86 -0.86
C TRP A 178 2.85 13.97 -1.70
N SER A 179 3.64 14.98 -2.08
CA SER A 179 3.08 16.05 -2.91
C SER A 179 4.10 16.80 -3.74
N ARG A 180 3.64 17.26 -4.91
CA ARG A 180 4.40 18.13 -5.81
C ARG A 180 3.98 19.58 -5.62
N LEU A 181 4.83 20.38 -4.97
CA LEU A 181 4.57 21.80 -4.70
C LEU A 181 5.29 22.68 -5.75
N SER A 182 4.64 23.73 -6.22
CA SER A 182 5.19 24.64 -7.22
C SER A 182 4.70 26.08 -7.07
N VAL A 183 5.47 27.01 -7.64
CA VAL A 183 5.11 28.45 -7.73
C VAL A 183 3.80 28.73 -8.49
N THR A 184 3.26 27.75 -9.22
CA THR A 184 2.02 27.86 -9.99
C THR A 184 0.78 27.37 -9.23
N ASP A 185 0.95 26.76 -8.07
CA ASP A 185 -0.16 26.21 -7.30
C ASP A 185 -1.03 27.35 -6.75
N ARG A 186 -2.36 27.18 -6.82
CA ARG A 186 -3.31 28.22 -6.40
C ARG A 186 -3.47 28.31 -4.88
N LYS A 187 -3.16 27.23 -4.17
CA LYS A 187 -3.26 27.09 -2.71
C LYS A 187 -2.04 26.31 -2.22
N PRO A 188 -1.56 26.57 -1.00
CA PRO A 188 -0.53 25.74 -0.38
C PRO A 188 -1.07 24.32 -0.12
N PHE A 189 -0.16 23.38 0.07
CA PHE A 189 -0.48 22.08 0.66
C PHE A 189 -0.93 22.31 2.11
N ARG A 190 -1.95 21.60 2.56
CA ARG A 190 -2.52 21.74 3.90
C ARG A 190 -2.58 20.38 4.59
N LEU A 191 -2.09 20.32 5.82
CA LEU A 191 -2.16 19.16 6.69
C LEU A 191 -2.75 19.59 8.03
N ASP A 192 -3.94 19.09 8.35
CA ASP A 192 -4.63 19.36 9.60
C ASP A 192 -4.47 18.15 10.53
N LEU A 193 -3.71 18.31 11.61
CA LEU A 193 -3.43 17.26 12.59
C LEU A 193 -4.17 17.52 13.89
N THR A 194 -4.66 16.46 14.52
CA THR A 194 -5.08 16.47 15.93
C THR A 194 -4.02 15.68 16.72
N LEU A 195 -3.38 16.35 17.67
CA LEU A 195 -2.34 15.87 18.56
C LEU A 195 -2.96 15.56 19.92
N ASP A 196 -2.55 14.47 20.54
CA ASP A 196 -3.08 14.05 21.84
C ASP A 196 -2.52 14.95 22.95
N ALA A 197 -3.37 15.56 23.79
CA ALA A 197 -3.05 16.16 25.10
C ALA A 197 -1.59 16.64 25.29
N ILE A 198 -1.18 17.68 24.54
CA ILE A 198 0.21 18.19 24.53
C ILE A 198 0.57 18.78 25.90
N ARG A 199 1.66 18.30 26.50
CA ARG A 199 2.15 18.85 27.76
C ARG A 199 2.97 20.12 27.51
N ARG A 200 2.79 21.12 28.37
CA ARG A 200 3.52 22.39 28.32
C ARG A 200 4.75 22.34 29.22
N GLU A 201 5.90 22.74 28.70
CA GLU A 201 7.07 22.97 29.54
C GLU A 201 6.79 24.17 30.44
N ARG A 202 7.11 24.03 31.74
CA ARG A 202 7.24 25.18 32.64
C ARG A 202 8.61 25.77 32.36
N ASP A 203 8.69 27.07 32.11
CA ASP A 203 9.95 27.75 31.79
C ASP A 203 10.81 27.93 33.05
N SER A 204 11.09 26.85 33.80
CA SER A 204 12.14 26.92 34.80
C SER A 204 13.46 26.92 34.03
N GLY A 205 14.20 28.04 34.06
CA GLY A 205 15.53 28.20 33.46
C GLY A 205 16.63 27.28 34.03
N SER A 206 16.30 26.05 34.40
CA SER A 206 17.22 24.99 34.77
C SER A 206 17.40 24.03 33.59
N LYS A 207 18.65 23.76 33.23
CA LYS A 207 19.03 22.72 32.26
C LYS A 207 18.87 21.29 32.82
N ASP A 208 18.07 21.11 33.87
CA ASP A 208 17.92 19.83 34.59
C ASP A 208 16.53 19.19 34.38
N ALA A 209 15.92 19.35 33.20
CA ALA A 209 14.82 18.47 32.77
C ALA A 209 15.39 17.12 32.28
N PHE A 210 16.22 16.47 33.11
CA PHE A 210 16.60 15.05 33.10
C PHE A 210 17.54 14.80 34.29
N ASP A 211 17.01 14.48 35.48
CA ASP A 211 17.68 13.53 36.40
C ASP A 211 16.71 12.95 37.44
N LEU A 212 16.47 11.64 37.30
CA LEU A 212 15.95 10.77 38.34
C LEU A 212 17.02 10.62 39.42
N ARG A 213 16.82 11.12 40.65
CA ARG A 213 17.31 10.51 41.92
C ARG A 213 17.16 11.46 43.12
N ASN A 214 16.53 10.94 44.17
CA ASN A 214 16.74 11.30 45.57
C ASN A 214 16.38 12.74 46.01
N LEU A 215 15.34 12.91 46.82
CA LEU A 215 15.49 13.33 48.23
C LEU A 215 14.13 13.47 48.94
N THR A 216 14.04 12.84 50.11
CA THR A 216 13.10 13.13 51.19
C THR A 216 13.60 14.33 51.99
N ILE A 217 12.78 15.35 52.27
CA ILE A 217 12.89 16.16 53.51
C ILE A 217 11.52 16.56 54.04
N VAL A 218 11.33 16.29 55.33
CA VAL A 218 10.22 16.62 56.21
C VAL A 218 10.34 18.07 56.71
N GLY A 219 9.21 18.78 56.77
CA GLY A 219 8.95 19.87 57.73
C GLY A 219 9.47 21.27 57.37
N ALA A 220 8.63 22.06 56.70
CA ALA A 220 8.68 23.52 56.73
C ALA A 220 7.24 24.08 56.57
N SER A 221 6.90 25.15 57.30
CA SER A 221 5.58 25.78 57.29
C SER A 221 5.37 26.69 56.07
N ASP A 222 4.15 26.64 55.50
CA ASP A 222 3.74 27.22 54.21
C ASP A 222 4.07 28.71 53.98
N GLU A 223 4.21 29.53 55.02
CA GLU A 223 4.41 30.98 54.85
C GLU A 223 5.84 31.35 54.41
N GLY A 224 6.86 30.53 54.72
CA GLY A 224 8.25 30.81 54.31
C GLY A 224 8.57 30.42 52.86
N ILE A 225 7.76 29.54 52.24
CA ILE A 225 7.96 29.05 50.87
C ILE A 225 7.40 30.03 49.85
N GLN A 226 6.30 30.72 50.17
CA GLN A 226 5.64 31.65 49.24
C GLN A 226 6.44 32.94 49.01
N GLU A 227 7.14 33.46 50.02
CA GLU A 227 7.97 34.67 49.90
C GLU A 227 9.27 34.40 49.11
N LEU A 228 9.87 33.22 49.29
CA LEU A 228 11.05 32.78 48.54
C LEU A 228 10.72 32.45 47.06
N MET A 229 9.55 31.86 46.79
CA MET A 229 9.09 31.56 45.42
C MET A 229 8.76 32.83 44.62
N GLY A 230 8.30 33.89 45.29
CA GLY A 230 8.03 35.19 44.67
C GLY A 230 9.29 35.97 44.28
N GLU A 231 10.38 35.85 45.06
CA GLU A 231 11.67 36.46 44.75
C GLU A 231 12.49 35.68 43.71
N ILE A 232 12.31 34.35 43.61
CA ILE A 232 13.07 33.50 42.67
C ILE A 232 12.45 33.48 41.26
N PHE A 233 11.11 33.47 41.10
CA PHE A 233 10.47 33.14 39.81
C PHE A 233 9.78 34.31 39.07
N GLY A 234 9.77 35.54 39.61
CA GLY A 234 9.25 36.71 38.87
C GLY A 234 7.77 36.61 38.43
N PRO A 235 7.25 37.60 37.65
CA PRO A 235 5.83 37.67 37.33
C PRO A 235 5.44 36.61 36.29
N ARG A 236 4.36 35.85 36.58
CA ARG A 236 3.62 34.90 35.71
C ARG A 236 4.28 34.60 34.36
N GLU A 237 5.09 33.54 34.35
CA GLU A 237 5.59 32.90 33.13
C GLU A 237 4.46 32.24 32.34
N SER A 238 4.45 32.43 31.03
CA SER A 238 3.61 31.68 30.08
C SER A 238 4.24 30.31 29.83
N ALA A 239 3.61 29.23 30.26
CA ALA A 239 4.06 27.88 29.93
C ALA A 239 3.92 27.63 28.42
N THR A 240 5.02 27.53 27.68
CA THR A 240 5.03 27.18 26.24
C THR A 240 5.38 25.71 26.11
N GLY A 241 4.45 24.87 25.65
CA GLY A 241 4.81 23.57 25.09
C GLY A 241 5.56 23.74 23.77
N ARG A 242 6.41 22.78 23.41
CA ARG A 242 7.12 22.76 22.12
C ARG A 242 6.69 21.54 21.31
N VAL A 243 6.44 21.78 20.02
CA VAL A 243 6.30 20.74 19.02
C VAL A 243 7.46 20.86 18.06
N SER A 244 8.23 19.78 17.89
CA SER A 244 9.27 19.68 16.89
C SER A 244 8.66 19.10 15.62
N LEU A 245 8.76 19.84 14.53
CA LEU A 245 8.44 19.37 13.20
C LEU A 245 9.70 19.01 12.44
N ARG A 246 9.65 17.89 11.73
CA ARG A 246 10.64 17.51 10.74
C ARG A 246 9.91 17.33 9.42
N ILE A 247 10.34 18.02 8.37
CA ILE A 247 9.69 17.99 7.07
C ILE A 247 10.71 17.54 6.04
N GLY A 248 10.48 16.37 5.46
CA GLY A 248 11.30 15.81 4.39
C GLY A 248 10.93 16.44 3.05
N LEU A 249 11.88 17.14 2.43
CA LEU A 249 11.70 17.85 1.17
C LEU A 249 12.78 17.47 0.16
N ARG A 250 12.50 17.68 -1.12
CA ARG A 250 13.52 17.68 -2.18
C ARG A 250 13.21 18.74 -3.23
N GLY A 251 14.22 19.48 -3.66
CA GLY A 251 14.05 20.61 -4.56
C GLY A 251 14.49 20.33 -6.00
N TRP A 252 13.81 20.97 -6.95
CA TRP A 252 14.27 21.15 -8.32
C TRP A 252 13.92 22.55 -8.83
N SER A 253 14.88 23.22 -9.47
CA SER A 253 14.72 24.61 -9.91
C SER A 253 15.28 24.87 -11.30
N LYS A 254 14.76 25.94 -11.93
CA LYS A 254 15.23 26.44 -13.22
C LYS A 254 15.30 27.97 -13.22
N PRO A 255 16.48 28.57 -13.54
CA PRO A 255 17.77 27.91 -13.81
C PRO A 255 18.34 27.19 -12.56
N ARG A 256 19.08 26.08 -12.77
CA ARG A 256 19.56 25.21 -11.68
C ARG A 256 20.46 25.92 -10.66
N ASN A 257 21.21 26.94 -11.10
CA ASN A 257 22.16 27.70 -10.28
C ASN A 257 21.93 29.21 -10.51
N ALA A 258 20.81 29.75 -10.04
CA ALA A 258 20.55 31.19 -10.13
C ALA A 258 21.50 31.95 -9.19
N GLN A 259 22.30 32.87 -9.73
CA GLN A 259 23.13 33.71 -8.86
C GLN A 259 22.26 34.67 -8.05
N GLY A 260 22.57 34.81 -6.76
CA GLY A 260 21.86 35.73 -5.86
C GLY A 260 20.53 35.22 -5.30
N LEU A 261 20.14 33.97 -5.60
CA LEU A 261 18.99 33.29 -5.01
C LEU A 261 19.39 31.92 -4.48
N ALA A 262 18.81 31.51 -3.34
CA ALA A 262 18.84 30.11 -2.95
C ALA A 262 18.11 29.28 -4.02
N HIS A 263 18.59 28.07 -4.31
CA HIS A 263 17.96 27.21 -5.32
C HIS A 263 16.52 26.89 -4.95
N HIS A 264 16.24 26.75 -3.65
CA HIS A 264 14.94 26.39 -3.12
C HIS A 264 14.54 27.29 -1.94
N GLU A 265 13.25 27.61 -1.88
CA GLU A 265 12.63 28.25 -0.73
C GLU A 265 11.26 27.64 -0.48
N VAL A 266 10.99 27.26 0.77
CA VAL A 266 9.67 26.77 1.20
C VAL A 266 9.10 27.74 2.22
N SER A 267 7.81 28.05 2.12
CA SER A 267 7.06 28.78 3.14
C SER A 267 6.27 27.80 4.00
N ILE A 268 6.46 27.84 5.31
CA ILE A 268 5.72 27.00 6.26
C ILE A 268 4.97 27.90 7.24
N THR A 269 3.66 27.71 7.35
CA THR A 269 2.83 28.31 8.38
C THR A 269 2.25 27.20 9.27
N ALA A 270 2.11 27.50 10.56
CA ALA A 270 1.42 26.65 11.52
C ALA A 270 0.41 27.48 12.29
N ASN A 271 -0.84 27.02 12.35
CA ASN A 271 -1.95 27.70 13.02
C ASN A 271 -2.07 29.18 12.61
N GLY A 272 -1.84 29.46 11.32
CA GLY A 272 -1.89 30.81 10.73
C GLY A 272 -0.65 31.69 10.99
N ASN A 273 0.32 31.23 11.78
CA ASN A 273 1.57 31.94 12.04
C ASN A 273 2.69 31.44 11.12
N VAL A 274 3.48 32.36 10.58
CA VAL A 274 4.68 31.99 9.81
C VAL A 274 5.70 31.40 10.77
N VAL A 275 6.04 30.13 10.56
CA VAL A 275 6.99 29.40 11.42
C VAL A 275 8.41 29.65 10.93
N SER A 276 8.67 29.39 9.65
CA SER A 276 9.97 29.64 9.03
C SER A 276 9.87 29.52 7.51
N PRO A 277 10.53 30.39 6.73
CA PRO A 277 10.98 30.01 5.40
C PRO A 277 12.29 29.23 5.50
N ALA A 278 12.33 28.01 4.96
CA ALA A 278 13.59 27.26 4.81
C ALA A 278 14.17 27.50 3.42
N ARG A 279 15.49 27.70 3.34
CA ARG A 279 16.23 27.91 2.10
C ARG A 279 17.39 26.94 2.03
N TRP A 280 17.58 26.32 0.87
CA TRP A 280 18.72 25.46 0.62
C TRP A 280 19.12 25.47 -0.85
N ASP A 281 20.33 24.99 -1.10
CA ASP A 281 20.90 24.83 -2.44
C ASP A 281 21.11 23.35 -2.77
N GLY A 282 21.15 23.04 -4.06
CA GLY A 282 21.35 21.68 -4.58
C GLY A 282 20.06 20.87 -4.71
N THR A 283 20.21 19.61 -5.15
CA THR A 283 19.09 18.69 -5.46
C THR A 283 19.05 17.47 -4.52
N GLU A 284 19.74 17.57 -3.38
CA GLU A 284 19.74 16.56 -2.34
C GLU A 284 18.39 16.54 -1.61
N SER A 285 18.09 15.42 -0.93
CA SER A 285 17.06 15.42 0.09
C SER A 285 17.42 16.42 1.19
N PHE A 286 16.44 17.20 1.63
CA PHE A 286 16.57 18.24 2.62
C PHE A 286 15.54 17.99 3.72
N VAL A 287 16.00 17.91 4.98
CA VAL A 287 15.09 17.83 6.13
C VAL A 287 15.09 19.19 6.80
N HIS A 288 13.91 19.82 6.86
CA HIS A 288 13.73 21.03 7.64
C HIS A 288 13.23 20.66 9.03
N GLU A 289 13.98 21.02 10.05
CA GLU A 289 13.57 20.86 11.45
C GLU A 289 13.19 22.22 12.03
N VAL A 290 12.03 22.30 12.69
CA VAL A 290 11.55 23.54 13.29
C VAL A 290 10.73 23.29 14.55
N GLU A 291 10.99 24.09 15.59
CA GLU A 291 10.20 24.08 16.81
C GLU A 291 9.09 25.12 16.73
N ILE A 292 7.85 24.70 17.04
CA ILE A 292 6.69 25.58 17.11
C ILE A 292 6.31 25.76 18.59
N PRO A 293 6.26 27.00 19.09
CA PRO A 293 5.72 27.27 20.41
C PRO A 293 4.19 27.12 20.38
N ILE A 294 3.64 26.34 21.32
CA ILE A 294 2.19 26.24 21.51
C ILE A 294 1.79 27.12 22.69
N THR A 295 1.06 28.21 22.39
CA THR A 295 0.69 29.24 23.36
C THR A 295 -0.72 29.08 23.95
N ASP A 296 -1.63 28.39 23.26
CA ASP A 296 -3.06 28.33 23.63
C ASP A 296 -3.51 26.95 24.16
N ALA A 297 -4.43 26.97 25.14
CA ALA A 297 -4.85 25.79 25.92
C ALA A 297 -5.80 24.84 25.16
N ASN A 298 -6.17 25.22 23.94
CA ASN A 298 -7.16 24.54 23.13
C ASN A 298 -6.61 24.04 21.77
N SER A 299 -5.30 24.14 21.50
CA SER A 299 -4.73 23.72 20.20
C SER A 299 -4.08 22.35 20.28
N GLU A 300 -4.88 21.33 20.61
CA GLU A 300 -4.60 19.96 20.15
C GLU A 300 -4.59 19.89 18.61
N ARG A 301 -5.05 20.95 17.94
CA ARG A 301 -4.96 21.09 16.49
C ARG A 301 -3.67 21.78 16.05
N LEU A 302 -3.03 21.16 15.08
CA LEU A 302 -1.92 21.72 14.33
C LEU A 302 -2.31 21.79 12.85
N GLU A 303 -2.61 22.98 12.37
CA GLU A 303 -2.88 23.26 10.96
C GLU A 303 -1.59 23.71 10.28
N LEU A 304 -1.03 22.88 9.40
CA LEU A 304 0.18 23.20 8.64
C LEU A 304 -0.16 23.59 7.21
N GLU A 305 0.41 24.70 6.74
CA GLU A 305 0.43 25.02 5.32
C GLU A 305 1.86 25.09 4.79
N ILE A 306 2.12 24.37 3.68
CA ILE A 306 3.43 24.28 3.04
C ILE A 306 3.29 24.76 1.59
N GLY A 307 4.10 25.74 1.21
CA GLY A 307 4.02 26.37 -0.11
C GLY A 307 5.38 26.76 -0.69
N VAL A 308 5.39 27.05 -1.99
CA VAL A 308 6.57 27.58 -2.70
C VAL A 308 6.33 29.06 -3.02
N PRO A 309 7.07 30.00 -2.41
CA PRO A 309 6.89 31.42 -2.68
C PRO A 309 7.34 31.77 -4.10
N LYS A 310 6.65 32.74 -4.72
CA LYS A 310 7.07 33.30 -6.01
C LYS A 310 8.33 34.14 -5.82
N ARG A 311 9.36 33.85 -6.62
CA ARG A 311 10.64 34.55 -6.63
C ARG A 311 10.98 34.93 -8.07
N TYR A 312 11.75 36.00 -8.27
CA TYR A 312 12.09 36.52 -9.58
C TYR A 312 13.60 36.63 -9.73
N LEU A 313 14.11 36.34 -10.93
CA LEU A 313 15.54 36.43 -11.23
C LEU A 313 16.01 37.89 -11.10
N PRO A 314 17.07 38.19 -10.32
CA PRO A 314 17.50 39.57 -10.08
C PRO A 314 17.85 40.38 -11.34
N GLU A 315 18.31 39.70 -12.40
CA GLU A 315 18.80 40.36 -13.61
C GLU A 315 17.71 40.58 -14.67
N THR A 316 16.73 39.68 -14.76
CA THR A 316 15.72 39.69 -15.84
C THR A 316 14.30 39.98 -15.37
N ASP A 317 14.05 39.90 -14.05
CA ASP A 317 12.71 39.94 -13.45
C ASP A 317 11.78 38.82 -13.92
N ASP A 318 12.33 37.77 -14.55
CA ASP A 318 11.58 36.58 -14.94
C ASP A 318 11.23 35.74 -13.71
N LEU A 319 10.08 35.07 -13.75
CA LEU A 319 9.67 34.13 -12.71
C LEU A 319 10.69 32.99 -12.55
N PHE A 320 11.25 32.85 -11.36
CA PHE A 320 12.12 31.74 -11.00
C PHE A 320 11.27 30.48 -10.77
N VAL A 321 11.54 29.42 -11.54
CA VAL A 321 10.80 28.17 -11.41
C VAL A 321 11.42 27.36 -10.29
N ASP A 322 10.65 27.20 -9.22
CA ASP A 322 11.00 26.38 -8.06
C ASP A 322 9.89 25.35 -7.80
N VAL A 323 10.30 24.10 -7.63
CA VAL A 323 9.43 22.94 -7.50
C VAL A 323 9.95 22.07 -6.35
N LEU A 324 9.12 21.82 -5.35
CA LEU A 324 9.49 21.11 -4.13
C LEU A 324 8.65 19.85 -3.95
N MET A 325 9.30 18.70 -3.80
CA MET A 325 8.64 17.44 -3.52
C MET A 325 8.58 17.26 -2.00
N LEU A 326 7.36 17.25 -1.46
CA LEU A 326 7.11 16.91 -0.05
C LEU A 326 7.13 15.39 0.08
N ASN A 327 8.00 14.87 0.92
CA ASN A 327 8.11 13.44 1.18
C ASN A 327 7.24 13.06 2.40
N TRP A 328 7.62 13.53 3.58
CA TRP A 328 6.93 13.23 4.83
C TRP A 328 6.95 14.42 5.79
N VAL A 329 6.05 14.36 6.77
CA VAL A 329 6.04 15.24 7.94
C VAL A 329 6.10 14.37 9.18
N GLU A 330 7.08 14.61 10.05
CA GLU A 330 7.12 14.05 11.39
C GLU A 330 6.81 15.14 12.40
N VAL A 331 5.99 14.78 13.39
CA VAL A 331 5.64 15.63 14.52
C VAL A 331 6.09 14.93 15.79
N GLU A 332 6.98 15.58 16.52
CA GLU A 332 7.47 15.12 17.81
C GLU A 332 7.06 16.12 18.90
N TYR A 333 6.46 15.63 19.96
CA TYR A 333 5.93 16.45 21.03
C TYR A 333 5.89 15.70 22.36
N LEU A 334 5.95 16.45 23.45
CA LEU A 334 5.70 15.90 24.78
C LEU A 334 4.20 15.77 24.98
N ARG A 335 3.78 14.56 25.34
CA ARG A 335 2.40 14.21 25.62
C ARG A 335 2.27 13.88 27.10
N GLU A 336 1.13 14.21 27.69
CA GLU A 336 0.76 13.69 29.00
C GLU A 336 0.72 12.15 28.97
N SER A 337 1.22 11.51 30.04
CA SER A 337 1.20 10.06 30.23
C SER A 337 -0.20 9.46 30.40
N GLY A 338 -1.26 10.31 30.36
CA GLY A 338 -2.65 9.90 30.36
C GLY A 338 -3.01 9.04 29.15
N MET A 339 -3.54 7.86 29.41
CA MET A 339 -4.05 6.90 28.42
C MET A 339 -5.57 6.80 28.58
N GLN A 340 -6.30 7.37 27.63
CA GLN A 340 -7.75 7.25 27.56
C GLN A 340 -8.17 5.90 26.97
N GLU A 341 -9.44 5.53 27.12
CA GLU A 341 -10.04 4.39 26.42
C GLU A 341 -9.73 4.50 24.91
N GLY A 342 -9.22 3.42 24.33
CA GLY A 342 -8.65 3.46 23.00
C GLY A 342 -7.29 2.76 22.92
N GLN A 343 -6.75 2.77 21.71
CA GLN A 343 -5.39 2.34 21.45
C GLN A 343 -4.56 3.53 20.96
N SER A 344 -3.32 3.64 21.43
CA SER A 344 -2.36 4.64 20.92
C SER A 344 -1.00 4.01 20.65
N ARG A 345 -0.04 4.81 20.19
CA ARG A 345 1.35 4.40 19.97
C ARG A 345 2.29 5.47 20.50
N PHE A 346 3.34 5.06 21.20
CA PHE A 346 4.44 5.95 21.57
C PHE A 346 5.79 5.22 21.50
N GLU A 347 6.87 5.99 21.50
CA GLU A 347 8.24 5.48 21.51
C GLU A 347 8.96 6.05 22.73
N VAL A 348 9.69 5.21 23.46
CA VAL A 348 10.52 5.67 24.59
C VAL A 348 11.96 5.63 24.12
N ARG A 349 12.61 6.79 24.08
CA ARG A 349 14.05 6.89 23.85
C ARG A 349 14.77 6.75 25.18
N VAL A 350 15.70 5.80 25.22
CA VAL A 350 16.64 5.65 26.32
C VAL A 350 17.91 6.37 25.91
N ASP A 351 18.29 7.45 26.59
CA ASP A 351 19.63 7.99 26.43
C ASP A 351 20.63 6.93 26.92
N ASP A 352 21.71 6.72 26.15
CA ASP A 352 22.75 5.68 26.29
C ASP A 352 23.50 5.66 27.65
N GLY A 353 23.02 6.39 28.67
CA GLY A 353 23.64 6.50 30.00
C GLY A 353 22.89 5.85 31.16
N ASN A 354 21.65 5.36 30.99
CA ASN A 354 20.84 4.86 32.11
C ASN A 354 20.40 3.39 31.92
N GLU A 355 20.82 2.50 32.83
CA GLU A 355 20.68 1.03 32.67
C GLU A 355 19.24 0.49 32.76
N ARG A 356 18.22 1.34 33.03
CA ARG A 356 16.81 0.94 33.20
C ARG A 356 15.82 2.07 32.82
N PRO A 357 15.30 2.14 31.58
CA PRO A 357 14.20 3.06 31.28
C PRO A 357 12.96 2.65 32.06
N GLN A 358 12.34 3.61 32.74
CA GLN A 358 11.05 3.42 33.39
C GLN A 358 9.98 4.09 32.54
N ILE A 359 8.90 3.37 32.29
CA ILE A 359 7.73 3.87 31.57
C ILE A 359 6.65 4.12 32.62
N GLU A 360 6.21 5.35 32.73
CA GLU A 360 5.15 5.76 33.65
C GLU A 360 3.94 6.22 32.84
N VAL A 361 2.80 5.53 33.04
CA VAL A 361 1.54 5.79 32.32
C VAL A 361 0.37 5.88 33.28
N VAL A 362 -0.56 6.80 33.03
CA VAL A 362 -1.79 6.94 33.82
C VAL A 362 -2.95 6.44 32.98
N ALA A 363 -3.48 5.25 33.29
CA ALA A 363 -4.57 4.65 32.55
C ALA A 363 -5.93 5.08 33.09
N SER A 364 -6.84 5.46 32.20
CA SER A 364 -8.24 5.79 32.55
C SER A 364 -9.07 4.56 32.95
N GLY A 365 -8.63 3.36 32.55
CA GLY A 365 -9.30 2.09 32.79
C GLY A 365 -8.31 0.93 32.76
N GLU A 366 -8.83 -0.29 32.88
CA GLU A 366 -8.06 -1.53 32.71
C GLU A 366 -7.63 -1.70 31.25
N GLY A 367 -6.50 -2.35 31.02
CA GLY A 367 -5.98 -2.58 29.69
C GLY A 367 -4.61 -3.25 29.67
N TRP A 368 -3.92 -3.11 28.54
CA TRP A 368 -2.63 -3.75 28.31
C TRP A 368 -1.67 -2.81 27.58
N LEU A 369 -0.40 -2.81 27.97
CA LEU A 369 0.69 -2.21 27.22
C LEU A 369 1.45 -3.30 26.47
N TYR A 370 1.37 -3.28 25.13
CA TYR A 370 2.09 -4.22 24.28
C TYR A 370 3.44 -3.64 23.86
N GLY A 371 4.49 -4.46 23.95
CA GLY A 371 5.83 -4.13 23.48
C GLY A 371 6.07 -4.46 22.00
N SER A 372 7.25 -4.10 21.50
CA SER A 372 7.74 -4.51 20.18
C SER A 372 8.32 -5.94 20.18
N SER A 373 8.57 -6.48 21.38
CA SER A 373 8.98 -7.85 21.68
C SER A 373 7.75 -8.77 21.82
N ASP A 374 7.92 -9.94 22.45
CA ASP A 374 6.85 -10.88 22.75
C ASP A 374 6.08 -10.55 24.05
N GLY A 375 6.41 -9.46 24.74
CA GLY A 375 5.83 -9.10 26.02
C GLY A 375 4.61 -8.18 25.95
N ARG A 376 3.66 -8.37 26.88
CA ARG A 376 2.67 -7.34 27.28
C ARG A 376 2.62 -7.19 28.80
N VAL A 377 2.15 -6.04 29.27
CA VAL A 377 1.99 -5.73 30.69
C VAL A 377 0.58 -5.23 30.97
N GLU A 378 -0.05 -5.75 32.02
CA GLU A 378 -1.37 -5.28 32.46
C GLU A 378 -1.30 -3.84 32.98
N LEU A 379 -2.26 -3.03 32.55
CA LEU A 379 -2.50 -1.68 33.02
C LEU A 379 -3.77 -1.69 33.86
N LEU A 380 -3.68 -1.19 35.09
CA LEU A 380 -4.86 -0.97 35.94
C LEU A 380 -5.23 0.52 35.94
N PRO A 381 -6.48 0.88 36.28
CA PRO A 381 -6.91 2.27 36.35
C PRO A 381 -6.03 3.06 37.33
N GLY A 382 -5.51 4.21 36.90
CA GLY A 382 -4.60 5.03 37.69
C GLY A 382 -3.14 4.92 37.22
N HIS A 383 -2.19 5.12 38.14
CA HIS A 383 -0.79 5.26 37.80
C HIS A 383 -0.05 3.92 37.74
N ASN A 384 0.53 3.62 36.58
CA ASN A 384 1.28 2.39 36.31
C ASN A 384 2.75 2.76 36.08
N ARG A 385 3.66 2.11 36.82
CA ARG A 385 5.11 2.27 36.66
C ARG A 385 5.74 0.96 36.20
N LEU A 386 6.37 0.99 35.04
CA LEU A 386 6.82 -0.19 34.33
C LEU A 386 8.33 -0.14 34.10
N GLU A 387 9.02 -1.26 34.29
CA GLU A 387 10.41 -1.40 33.87
C GLU A 387 10.45 -1.71 32.36
N GLY A 388 10.80 -0.72 31.53
CA GLY A 388 10.67 -0.80 30.06
C GLY A 388 11.48 -1.91 29.40
N ARG A 389 12.54 -2.42 30.04
CA ARG A 389 13.41 -3.47 29.48
C ARG A 389 12.66 -4.77 29.17
N SER A 390 11.62 -5.09 29.93
CA SER A 390 10.88 -6.35 29.75
C SER A 390 9.98 -6.36 28.52
N LEU A 391 9.72 -5.20 27.92
CA LEU A 391 8.91 -5.05 26.71
C LEU A 391 9.76 -4.75 25.45
N GLY A 392 11.08 -4.66 25.59
CA GLY A 392 12.02 -4.30 24.52
C GLY A 392 12.14 -2.79 24.31
N GLU A 393 12.92 -2.40 23.30
CA GLU A 393 12.96 -1.01 22.83
C GLU A 393 11.75 -0.77 21.91
N GLY A 394 11.10 0.41 22.01
CA GLY A 394 9.80 0.70 21.39
C GLY A 394 9.70 0.43 19.88
N PRO A 395 8.50 0.55 19.27
CA PRO A 395 7.30 1.23 19.77
C PRO A 395 6.46 0.40 20.74
N PHE A 396 5.69 1.10 21.58
CA PHE A 396 4.73 0.51 22.52
C PHE A 396 3.29 0.86 22.13
N PHE A 397 2.37 -0.07 22.38
CA PHE A 397 0.96 0.05 22.04
C PHE A 397 0.08 -0.19 23.28
N PRO A 398 -0.29 0.87 24.02
CA PRO A 398 -1.32 0.77 25.05
C PRO A 398 -2.69 0.56 24.42
N VAL A 399 -3.44 -0.41 24.93
CA VAL A 399 -4.85 -0.68 24.63
C VAL A 399 -5.60 -0.58 25.94
N ILE A 400 -6.40 0.47 26.11
CA ILE A 400 -7.25 0.67 27.29
C ILE A 400 -8.69 0.30 26.93
N GLY A 401 -9.33 -0.48 27.79
CA GLY A 401 -10.61 -1.10 27.51
C GLY A 401 -10.48 -2.17 26.42
N ASP A 402 -11.47 -2.23 25.53
CA ASP A 402 -11.57 -3.25 24.49
C ASP A 402 -11.22 -2.74 23.08
N ALA A 403 -10.36 -1.72 23.02
CA ALA A 403 -10.07 -0.96 21.80
C ALA A 403 -9.05 -1.61 20.85
N TYR A 404 -9.23 -2.90 20.58
CA TYR A 404 -8.45 -3.64 19.60
C TYR A 404 -8.82 -3.25 18.16
N ARG A 405 -7.86 -3.38 17.24
CA ARG A 405 -8.16 -3.26 15.81
C ARG A 405 -8.74 -4.57 15.30
N GLY A 406 -9.79 -4.48 14.49
CA GLY A 406 -10.20 -5.58 13.63
C GLY A 406 -9.21 -5.73 12.46
N VAL A 407 -8.99 -6.95 12.01
CA VAL A 407 -8.20 -7.21 10.78
C VAL A 407 -8.97 -6.71 9.55
N ASP A 408 -8.24 -6.17 8.56
CA ASP A 408 -8.86 -5.54 7.39
C ASP A 408 -9.55 -6.58 6.47
N ARG A 409 -9.00 -7.81 6.42
CA ARG A 409 -9.58 -8.91 5.65
C ARG A 409 -9.11 -10.26 6.18
N ILE A 410 -10.02 -11.23 6.24
CA ILE A 410 -9.73 -12.65 6.52
C ILE A 410 -10.01 -13.47 5.27
N VAL A 411 -9.08 -14.34 4.88
CA VAL A 411 -9.23 -15.25 3.74
C VAL A 411 -8.76 -16.65 4.14
N THR A 412 -9.51 -17.69 3.77
CA THR A 412 -9.03 -19.07 3.91
C THR A 412 -7.82 -19.31 3.00
N ASP A 413 -6.73 -19.81 3.57
CA ASP A 413 -5.59 -20.33 2.82
C ASP A 413 -5.99 -21.71 2.25
N ILE A 414 -5.99 -21.85 0.93
CA ILE A 414 -6.27 -23.13 0.27
C ILE A 414 -4.92 -23.77 -0.01
N PRO A 415 -4.58 -24.92 0.62
CA PRO A 415 -3.25 -25.51 0.46
C PRO A 415 -2.92 -25.79 -1.00
N SER A 416 -1.74 -25.33 -1.40
CA SER A 416 -1.15 -25.54 -2.72
C SER A 416 0.23 -26.21 -2.60
N ALA A 417 0.73 -26.74 -3.71
CA ALA A 417 1.97 -27.52 -3.78
C ALA A 417 2.79 -27.18 -5.05
N LEU A 418 2.83 -25.92 -5.43
CA LEU A 418 3.57 -25.40 -6.58
C LEU A 418 5.09 -25.61 -6.41
N ARG A 419 5.60 -25.58 -5.17
CA ARG A 419 7.01 -25.84 -4.86
C ARG A 419 7.38 -27.31 -4.75
N THR A 420 6.50 -28.13 -4.18
CA THR A 420 6.81 -29.50 -3.74
C THR A 420 6.34 -30.57 -4.71
N GLU A 421 5.28 -30.31 -5.48
CA GLU A 421 4.81 -31.20 -6.53
C GLU A 421 5.34 -30.76 -7.89
N TYR A 422 6.27 -31.55 -8.43
CA TYR A 422 6.82 -31.34 -9.75
C TYR A 422 5.83 -31.76 -10.84
N ARG A 423 5.51 -30.85 -11.76
CA ARG A 423 4.51 -31.05 -12.82
C ARG A 423 5.15 -31.05 -14.19
N GLN A 424 4.76 -31.98 -15.07
CA GLN A 424 5.13 -31.92 -16.49
C GLN A 424 4.15 -30.99 -17.21
N THR A 425 4.54 -29.75 -17.53
CA THR A 425 3.60 -28.71 -18.00
C THR A 425 4.20 -27.86 -19.12
N ASP A 426 3.54 -27.83 -20.30
CA ASP A 426 3.93 -26.96 -21.42
C ASP A 426 3.41 -25.52 -21.26
N TYR A 427 2.21 -25.36 -20.70
CA TYR A 427 1.47 -24.10 -20.66
C TYR A 427 0.91 -23.83 -19.28
N ILE A 428 1.36 -22.76 -18.64
CA ILE A 428 0.82 -22.28 -17.36
C ILE A 428 -0.18 -21.14 -17.64
N MET A 429 -1.38 -21.24 -17.09
CA MET A 429 -2.39 -20.18 -17.11
C MET A 429 -2.58 -19.68 -15.67
N ILE A 430 -2.14 -18.46 -15.36
CA ILE A 430 -2.27 -17.84 -14.05
C ILE A 430 -3.51 -16.96 -14.06
N SER A 431 -4.44 -17.16 -13.13
CA SER A 431 -5.68 -16.39 -13.06
C SER A 431 -6.11 -16.15 -11.62
N HIS A 432 -6.89 -15.11 -11.38
CA HIS A 432 -7.53 -14.90 -10.09
C HIS A 432 -8.73 -15.85 -9.94
N ARG A 433 -8.98 -16.37 -8.73
CA ARG A 433 -10.10 -17.28 -8.39
C ARG A 433 -11.44 -16.99 -9.07
N ARG A 434 -11.81 -15.71 -9.16
CA ARG A 434 -13.03 -15.22 -9.83
C ARG A 434 -13.14 -15.65 -11.31
N LEU A 435 -12.01 -15.88 -11.98
CA LEU A 435 -11.91 -16.13 -13.43
C LEU A 435 -11.47 -17.55 -13.77
N LEU A 436 -11.12 -18.39 -12.78
CA LEU A 436 -10.60 -19.75 -13.01
C LEU A 436 -11.57 -20.63 -13.83
N ASP A 437 -12.85 -20.65 -13.44
CA ASP A 437 -13.86 -21.42 -14.19
C ASP A 437 -14.02 -20.93 -15.63
N ALA A 438 -13.89 -19.62 -15.84
CA ALA A 438 -14.01 -19.02 -17.17
C ALA A 438 -12.80 -19.32 -18.06
N VAL A 439 -11.60 -19.51 -17.49
CA VAL A 439 -10.39 -19.86 -18.26
C VAL A 439 -10.30 -21.35 -18.60
N GLN A 440 -10.94 -22.22 -17.81
CA GLN A 440 -10.87 -23.68 -17.94
C GLN A 440 -11.18 -24.23 -19.35
N PRO A 441 -12.18 -23.72 -20.11
CA PRO A 441 -12.43 -24.19 -21.47
C PRO A 441 -11.25 -23.99 -22.44
N LEU A 442 -10.44 -22.94 -22.25
CA LEU A 442 -9.25 -22.71 -23.06
C LEU A 442 -8.15 -23.71 -22.70
N ALA A 443 -7.95 -23.98 -21.41
CA ALA A 443 -7.01 -25.00 -20.95
C ALA A 443 -7.37 -26.37 -21.54
N ASP A 444 -8.65 -26.77 -21.45
CA ASP A 444 -9.13 -28.05 -21.99
C ASP A 444 -8.99 -28.14 -23.52
N PHE A 445 -9.18 -27.01 -24.22
CA PHE A 445 -8.94 -26.93 -25.65
C PHE A 445 -7.47 -27.21 -26.00
N HIS A 446 -6.52 -26.65 -25.25
CA HIS A 446 -5.09 -26.90 -25.45
C HIS A 446 -4.68 -28.32 -25.03
N ARG A 447 -5.24 -28.87 -23.95
CA ARG A 447 -5.04 -30.26 -23.53
C ARG A 447 -5.47 -31.25 -24.62
N LYS A 448 -6.64 -31.04 -25.24
CA LYS A 448 -7.11 -31.84 -26.39
C LYS A 448 -6.19 -31.76 -27.62
N ARG A 449 -5.35 -30.73 -27.70
CA ARG A 449 -4.37 -30.52 -28.77
C ARG A 449 -2.97 -31.03 -28.41
N GLY A 450 -2.84 -31.73 -27.28
CA GLY A 450 -1.62 -32.43 -26.89
C GLY A 450 -0.65 -31.61 -26.03
N LEU A 451 -1.06 -30.44 -25.53
CA LEU A 451 -0.25 -29.70 -24.54
C LEU A 451 -0.62 -30.17 -23.13
N SER A 452 0.37 -30.26 -22.24
CA SER A 452 0.08 -30.28 -20.80
C SER A 452 -0.17 -28.86 -20.31
N VAL A 453 -1.31 -28.61 -19.67
CA VAL A 453 -1.75 -27.28 -19.26
C VAL A 453 -2.10 -27.28 -17.78
N GLU A 454 -1.52 -26.35 -17.05
CA GLU A 454 -1.84 -26.08 -15.65
C GLU A 454 -2.57 -24.74 -15.53
N VAL A 455 -3.67 -24.72 -14.78
CA VAL A 455 -4.38 -23.49 -14.41
C VAL A 455 -4.09 -23.25 -12.93
N VAL A 456 -3.52 -22.09 -12.61
CA VAL A 456 -3.00 -21.75 -11.28
C VAL A 456 -3.74 -20.53 -10.75
N ASP A 457 -4.25 -20.62 -9.51
CA ASP A 457 -4.76 -19.44 -8.81
C ASP A 457 -3.58 -18.54 -8.43
N VAL A 458 -3.69 -17.25 -8.71
CA VAL A 458 -2.64 -16.28 -8.38
C VAL A 458 -2.43 -16.17 -6.86
N GLU A 459 -3.47 -16.47 -6.06
CA GLU A 459 -3.36 -16.50 -4.60
C GLU A 459 -2.39 -17.59 -4.12
N ASP A 460 -2.42 -18.78 -4.73
CA ASP A 460 -1.49 -19.88 -4.40
C ASP A 460 -0.03 -19.47 -4.63
N ILE A 461 0.20 -18.67 -5.68
CA ILE A 461 1.52 -18.11 -5.99
C ILE A 461 1.95 -17.14 -4.88
N TYR A 462 1.07 -16.27 -4.40
CA TYR A 462 1.41 -15.37 -3.30
C TYR A 462 1.69 -16.14 -2.01
N ASP A 463 0.89 -17.15 -1.72
CA ASP A 463 1.00 -17.95 -0.50
C ASP A 463 2.35 -18.70 -0.46
N GLU A 464 2.77 -19.31 -1.56
CA GLU A 464 4.02 -20.07 -1.62
C GLU A 464 5.28 -19.22 -1.93
N PHE A 465 5.15 -18.08 -2.62
CA PHE A 465 6.30 -17.30 -3.08
C PHE A 465 6.46 -15.94 -2.41
N ASN A 466 5.49 -15.48 -1.61
CA ASN A 466 5.57 -14.21 -0.90
C ASN A 466 4.68 -14.13 0.35
N TYR A 467 4.49 -15.26 1.05
CA TYR A 467 3.80 -15.33 2.34
C TYR A 467 2.37 -14.74 2.32
N GLY A 468 1.69 -14.85 1.18
CA GLY A 468 0.32 -14.38 0.96
C GLY A 468 0.17 -12.90 0.61
N MET A 469 1.29 -12.18 0.49
CA MET A 469 1.30 -10.78 0.05
C MET A 469 1.33 -10.68 -1.48
N GLN A 470 0.46 -9.86 -2.04
CA GLN A 470 0.36 -9.64 -3.48
C GLN A 470 1.61 -8.93 -4.00
N HIS A 471 2.36 -9.58 -4.89
CA HIS A 471 3.53 -8.94 -5.48
C HIS A 471 3.85 -9.54 -6.86
N PRO A 472 4.14 -8.75 -7.90
CA PRO A 472 4.46 -9.28 -9.24
C PRO A 472 5.74 -10.13 -9.26
N ARG A 473 6.69 -9.85 -8.37
CA ARG A 473 7.87 -10.71 -8.15
C ARG A 473 7.49 -12.16 -7.80
N SER A 474 6.42 -12.39 -7.06
CA SER A 474 5.94 -13.74 -6.72
C SER A 474 5.62 -14.55 -7.97
N LEU A 475 5.01 -13.92 -8.98
CA LEU A 475 4.74 -14.55 -10.28
C LEU A 475 6.04 -14.93 -10.98
N ARG A 476 7.04 -14.04 -11.00
CA ARG A 476 8.34 -14.33 -11.59
C ARG A 476 9.06 -15.46 -10.85
N ASP A 477 9.07 -15.41 -9.51
CA ASP A 477 9.75 -16.41 -8.69
C ASP A 477 9.10 -17.80 -8.85
N PHE A 478 7.77 -17.86 -8.97
CA PHE A 478 7.04 -19.08 -9.34
C PHE A 478 7.40 -19.57 -10.74
N LEU A 479 7.34 -18.70 -11.75
CA LEU A 479 7.63 -19.07 -13.14
C LEU A 479 9.08 -19.53 -13.31
N LYS A 480 10.03 -18.89 -12.62
CA LYS A 480 11.43 -19.32 -12.56
C LYS A 480 11.56 -20.68 -11.90
N TRP A 481 10.92 -20.87 -10.74
CA TRP A 481 10.94 -22.15 -10.04
C TRP A 481 10.40 -23.29 -10.91
N ALA A 482 9.26 -23.08 -11.57
CA ALA A 482 8.67 -24.04 -12.49
C ALA A 482 9.62 -24.33 -13.66
N TYR A 483 10.18 -23.29 -14.30
CA TYR A 483 11.11 -23.46 -15.41
C TYR A 483 12.36 -24.29 -15.05
N GLU A 484 12.93 -24.06 -13.87
CA GLU A 484 14.18 -24.72 -13.45
C GLU A 484 13.96 -26.14 -12.93
N ASN A 485 12.85 -26.37 -12.20
CA ASN A 485 12.69 -27.56 -11.38
C ASN A 485 11.64 -28.54 -11.90
N TRP A 486 10.66 -28.08 -12.69
CA TRP A 486 9.66 -28.99 -13.23
C TRP A 486 10.25 -29.90 -14.33
N PRO A 487 9.84 -31.18 -14.38
CA PRO A 487 10.30 -32.14 -15.39
C PRO A 487 9.79 -31.80 -16.78
N GLU A 488 10.49 -32.31 -17.80
CA GLU A 488 10.08 -32.15 -19.20
C GLU A 488 8.70 -32.77 -19.49
N PRO A 489 7.83 -32.15 -20.31
CA PRO A 489 8.02 -30.84 -20.91
C PRO A 489 8.03 -29.71 -19.87
N ARG A 490 9.06 -28.86 -19.96
CA ARG A 490 9.12 -27.62 -19.18
C ARG A 490 8.15 -26.57 -19.72
N PRO A 491 7.74 -25.59 -18.89
CA PRO A 491 6.88 -24.50 -19.34
C PRO A 491 7.49 -23.74 -20.52
N ARG A 492 6.66 -23.51 -21.53
CA ARG A 492 6.99 -22.78 -22.77
C ARG A 492 6.07 -21.60 -23.01
N PHE A 493 4.86 -21.67 -22.46
CA PHE A 493 3.81 -20.68 -22.64
C PHE A 493 3.27 -20.26 -21.27
N VAL A 494 3.01 -18.96 -21.12
CA VAL A 494 2.37 -18.37 -19.94
C VAL A 494 1.21 -17.49 -20.38
N LEU A 495 0.04 -17.68 -19.77
CA LEU A 495 -1.11 -16.80 -19.93
C LEU A 495 -1.44 -16.17 -18.60
N LEU A 496 -1.44 -14.85 -18.56
CA LEU A 496 -2.00 -14.08 -17.45
C LEU A 496 -3.47 -13.79 -17.76
N ALA A 497 -4.39 -14.39 -17.02
CA ALA A 497 -5.82 -14.32 -17.23
C ALA A 497 -6.46 -13.46 -16.14
N GLY A 498 -6.45 -12.15 -16.36
CA GLY A 498 -6.91 -11.13 -15.42
C GLY A 498 -6.33 -9.77 -15.77
N ASP A 499 -7.07 -8.72 -15.45
CA ASP A 499 -6.59 -7.34 -15.59
C ASP A 499 -5.52 -7.00 -14.54
N ALA A 500 -4.78 -5.92 -14.79
CA ALA A 500 -3.73 -5.41 -13.92
C ALA A 500 -3.94 -3.90 -13.69
N SER A 501 -3.59 -3.41 -12.50
CA SER A 501 -3.52 -1.98 -12.22
C SER A 501 -2.08 -1.56 -11.99
N TRP A 502 -1.75 -0.36 -12.45
CA TRP A 502 -0.55 0.34 -12.03
C TRP A 502 -0.65 0.90 -10.63
N ASP A 503 -1.84 1.29 -10.23
CA ASP A 503 -2.08 1.76 -8.89
C ASP A 503 -2.38 0.56 -7.99
N PHE A 504 -1.47 0.30 -7.06
CA PHE A 504 -1.54 -0.78 -6.07
C PHE A 504 -1.54 -0.25 -4.63
N LYS A 505 -1.40 1.07 -4.44
CA LYS A 505 -1.36 1.70 -3.12
C LYS A 505 -2.74 2.25 -2.72
N ASN A 506 -3.55 2.68 -3.70
CA ASN A 506 -4.87 3.23 -3.45
C ASN A 506 -5.97 2.16 -3.53
N LEU A 507 -7.02 2.31 -2.71
CA LEU A 507 -8.23 1.45 -2.79
C LEU A 507 -9.08 1.81 -3.99
N THR A 508 -9.07 3.08 -4.37
CA THR A 508 -9.95 3.63 -5.39
C THR A 508 -9.15 4.35 -6.45
N ALA A 509 -9.53 4.15 -7.71
CA ALA A 509 -9.03 4.93 -8.81
C ALA A 509 -9.93 6.16 -8.96
N ASP A 510 -9.33 7.34 -8.93
CA ASP A 510 -9.96 8.54 -9.46
C ASP A 510 -8.93 9.35 -10.26
N ASP A 511 -9.42 10.14 -11.22
CA ASP A 511 -8.55 10.89 -12.13
C ASP A 511 -7.76 12.00 -11.42
N ALA A 512 -8.06 12.35 -10.16
CA ALA A 512 -7.35 13.36 -9.39
C ALA A 512 -6.17 12.77 -8.59
N HIS A 513 -6.34 11.58 -8.02
CA HIS A 513 -5.43 10.89 -7.10
C HIS A 513 -4.73 9.68 -7.71
N TYR A 514 -5.06 9.29 -8.95
CA TYR A 514 -4.24 8.33 -9.71
C TYR A 514 -2.82 8.90 -9.78
N ALA A 515 -1.88 8.15 -9.20
CA ALA A 515 -0.52 8.61 -9.01
C ALA A 515 0.08 9.12 -10.32
N ASP A 516 0.83 10.23 -10.26
CA ASP A 516 1.61 10.67 -11.41
C ASP A 516 2.86 9.79 -11.47
N TRP A 517 2.74 8.67 -12.17
CA TRP A 517 3.76 7.62 -12.23
C TRP A 517 5.06 8.09 -12.88
N THR A 518 5.09 9.25 -13.55
CA THR A 518 6.31 9.74 -14.20
C THR A 518 6.39 11.25 -14.28
N TYR A 519 6.73 11.91 -13.18
CA TYR A 519 7.15 13.31 -13.24
C TYR A 519 8.66 13.43 -13.49
N ARG A 520 9.03 14.15 -14.56
CA ARG A 520 10.40 14.63 -14.80
C ARG A 520 10.48 16.14 -14.61
N PRO A 521 11.17 16.61 -13.55
CA PRO A 521 11.34 18.03 -13.33
C PRO A 521 11.99 18.72 -14.55
N GLY A 522 11.26 19.67 -15.17
CA GLY A 522 11.74 20.46 -16.30
C GLY A 522 11.33 20.00 -17.70
N GLU A 523 10.70 18.83 -17.85
CA GLU A 523 10.05 18.46 -19.12
C GLU A 523 8.67 19.15 -19.21
N ALA A 524 8.49 19.99 -20.23
CA ALA A 524 7.19 20.60 -20.54
C ALA A 524 6.19 19.58 -21.12
N ARG A 525 6.66 18.37 -21.44
CA ARG A 525 5.84 17.28 -21.94
C ARG A 525 5.11 16.64 -20.76
N LYS A 526 4.00 17.27 -20.40
CA LYS A 526 2.88 16.51 -19.86
C LYS A 526 2.59 15.45 -20.92
N PHE A 527 2.82 14.17 -20.64
CA PHE A 527 1.80 13.24 -21.07
C PHE A 527 0.57 13.77 -20.34
N ILE A 528 -0.27 14.51 -21.08
CA ILE A 528 -1.59 14.92 -20.60
C ILE A 528 -2.14 13.64 -19.98
N LYS A 529 -2.54 13.64 -18.69
CA LYS A 529 -3.25 12.49 -18.08
C LYS A 529 -4.18 12.02 -19.18
N ASN A 530 -3.88 10.84 -19.76
CA ASN A 530 -4.50 10.46 -21.02
C ASN A 530 -5.99 10.64 -20.81
N ALA A 531 -6.70 11.14 -21.81
CA ALA A 531 -8.15 11.11 -21.78
C ALA A 531 -8.62 9.65 -21.93
N SER A 532 -8.13 8.76 -21.06
CA SER A 532 -8.72 7.47 -20.81
C SER A 532 -10.17 7.69 -20.41
N SER A 533 -11.00 6.67 -20.63
CA SER A 533 -12.32 6.62 -20.02
C SER A 533 -12.18 6.99 -18.55
N SER A 534 -12.81 8.09 -18.14
CA SER A 534 -12.81 8.54 -16.76
C SER A 534 -13.23 7.39 -15.88
N TYR A 535 -12.49 7.14 -14.80
CA TYR A 535 -12.96 6.23 -13.79
C TYR A 535 -14.29 6.75 -13.24
N GLU A 536 -15.21 5.85 -12.89
CA GLU A 536 -16.29 6.25 -11.99
C GLU A 536 -15.64 6.75 -10.70
N ASP A 537 -16.16 7.82 -10.12
CA ASP A 537 -15.66 8.35 -8.85
C ASP A 537 -15.67 7.21 -7.81
N ASN A 538 -14.48 6.86 -7.29
CA ASN A 538 -14.25 5.77 -6.34
C ASN A 538 -14.33 4.33 -6.91
N ALA A 539 -14.01 4.11 -8.18
CA ALA A 539 -13.91 2.76 -8.72
C ALA A 539 -12.83 1.93 -7.98
N ASP A 540 -13.21 0.79 -7.41
CA ASP A 540 -12.28 -0.03 -6.62
C ASP A 540 -11.17 -0.64 -7.50
N ILE A 541 -9.92 -0.28 -7.18
CA ILE A 541 -8.71 -0.77 -7.86
C ILE A 541 -8.55 -2.28 -7.66
N ASN A 542 -8.90 -2.81 -6.49
CA ASN A 542 -8.78 -4.22 -6.16
C ASN A 542 -9.71 -5.08 -7.02
N HIS A 543 -10.79 -4.51 -7.56
CA HIS A 543 -11.63 -5.22 -8.52
C HIS A 543 -10.95 -5.41 -9.88
N ARG A 544 -9.97 -4.56 -10.22
CA ARG A 544 -9.26 -4.57 -11.50
C ARG A 544 -7.87 -5.21 -11.44
N ASN A 545 -7.14 -5.03 -10.36
CA ASN A 545 -5.78 -5.56 -10.21
C ASN A 545 -5.75 -7.06 -9.84
N LEU A 546 -6.35 -7.89 -10.71
CA LEU A 546 -6.54 -9.32 -10.44
C LEU A 546 -5.26 -10.13 -10.59
N VAL A 547 -4.43 -9.80 -11.58
CA VAL A 547 -3.12 -10.43 -11.80
C VAL A 547 -2.12 -9.30 -12.08
N PRO A 548 -1.25 -8.92 -11.12
CA PRO A 548 -0.42 -7.74 -11.23
C PRO A 548 0.57 -7.85 -12.40
N THR A 549 1.02 -6.69 -12.87
CA THR A 549 2.09 -6.57 -13.88
C THR A 549 3.34 -5.97 -13.25
N TRP A 550 4.46 -6.01 -13.97
CA TRP A 550 5.70 -5.40 -13.53
C TRP A 550 5.84 -3.97 -14.06
N GLY A 551 6.20 -3.04 -13.17
CA GLY A 551 6.57 -1.68 -13.54
C GLY A 551 7.96 -1.65 -14.18
N TYR A 552 8.01 -1.55 -15.51
CA TYR A 552 9.26 -1.50 -16.28
C TYR A 552 9.71 -0.07 -16.55
N ARG A 553 10.96 0.24 -16.23
CA ARG A 553 11.53 1.57 -16.41
C ARG A 553 12.03 1.77 -17.85
N THR A 554 11.41 2.70 -18.59
CA THR A 554 11.84 3.09 -19.94
C THR A 554 12.61 4.42 -19.93
N SER A 555 13.18 4.82 -21.06
CA SER A 555 13.78 6.15 -21.23
C SER A 555 12.76 7.30 -21.24
N GLN A 556 11.45 7.02 -21.26
CA GLN A 556 10.38 8.01 -21.26
C GLN A 556 9.51 7.95 -20.00
N GLY A 557 9.68 6.94 -19.14
CA GLY A 557 8.81 6.74 -17.99
C GLY A 557 8.61 5.27 -17.65
N HIS A 558 7.77 4.99 -16.66
CA HIS A 558 7.27 3.66 -16.33
C HIS A 558 6.33 3.15 -17.42
N ALA A 559 6.49 1.89 -17.81
CA ALA A 559 5.63 1.15 -18.71
C ALA A 559 5.35 -0.25 -18.15
N ALA A 560 4.14 -0.78 -18.36
CA ALA A 560 3.76 -2.07 -17.81
C ALA A 560 4.35 -3.12 -18.73
N SER A 561 4.98 -4.14 -18.16
CA SER A 561 5.62 -5.18 -18.95
C SER A 561 5.55 -6.52 -18.26
N ASP A 562 4.84 -7.45 -18.87
CA ASP A 562 4.81 -8.84 -18.39
C ASP A 562 6.06 -9.62 -18.84
N ASN A 563 6.84 -9.13 -19.82
CA ASN A 563 8.02 -9.84 -20.34
C ASN A 563 9.03 -10.18 -19.24
N TRP A 564 9.24 -9.28 -18.28
CA TRP A 564 10.19 -9.50 -17.19
C TRP A 564 9.82 -10.71 -16.31
N LEU A 565 8.52 -11.06 -16.22
CA LEU A 565 8.04 -12.20 -15.44
C LEU A 565 8.53 -13.55 -16.01
N VAL A 566 8.94 -13.57 -17.29
CA VAL A 566 9.39 -14.77 -18.00
C VAL A 566 10.84 -14.69 -18.48
N CYS A 567 11.59 -13.64 -18.11
CA CYS A 567 13.05 -13.60 -18.22
C CYS A 567 13.64 -14.28 -16.97
N VAL A 568 13.79 -15.60 -17.01
CA VAL A 568 14.06 -16.46 -15.86
C VAL A 568 15.35 -17.28 -15.97
N ASP A 569 15.94 -17.42 -17.16
CA ASP A 569 17.26 -17.99 -17.39
C ASP A 569 18.27 -16.89 -17.75
N GLY A 570 19.48 -16.97 -17.21
CA GLY A 570 20.50 -15.93 -17.37
C GLY A 570 20.20 -14.58 -16.67
N ASP A 571 21.11 -13.61 -16.89
CA ASP A 571 21.00 -12.23 -16.42
C ASP A 571 20.81 -11.31 -17.64
N ASP A 572 19.64 -11.43 -18.28
CA ASP A 572 19.27 -10.65 -19.45
C ASP A 572 17.77 -10.30 -19.49
N ILE A 573 17.36 -9.64 -20.58
CA ILE A 573 15.99 -9.12 -20.78
C ILE A 573 15.22 -9.91 -21.84
N TYR A 574 15.70 -11.11 -22.22
CA TYR A 574 15.06 -11.94 -23.24
C TYR A 574 14.08 -12.93 -22.58
N PRO A 575 12.81 -12.96 -22.99
CA PRO A 575 11.85 -13.94 -22.49
C PRO A 575 12.25 -15.39 -22.80
N ASP A 576 12.25 -16.26 -21.79
CA ASP A 576 12.49 -17.70 -21.93
C ASP A 576 11.21 -18.50 -22.19
N MET A 577 10.07 -17.88 -21.90
CA MET A 577 8.74 -18.40 -22.18
C MET A 577 7.94 -17.37 -22.97
N ALA A 578 7.05 -17.82 -23.85
CA ALA A 578 6.13 -16.94 -24.54
C ALA A 578 4.99 -16.55 -23.59
N ILE A 579 4.86 -15.25 -23.30
CA ILE A 579 3.83 -14.72 -22.39
C ILE A 579 2.76 -13.93 -23.16
N GLY A 580 1.51 -14.06 -22.70
CA GLY A 580 0.40 -13.22 -23.15
C GLY A 580 -0.56 -12.93 -21.99
N ARG A 581 -1.41 -11.91 -22.16
CA ARG A 581 -2.42 -11.52 -21.18
C ARG A 581 -3.81 -11.42 -21.80
N ILE A 582 -4.84 -11.86 -21.05
CA ILE A 582 -6.24 -11.52 -21.28
C ILE A 582 -6.65 -10.56 -20.13
N PRO A 583 -6.64 -9.23 -20.37
CA PRO A 583 -6.90 -8.24 -19.34
C PRO A 583 -8.42 -8.02 -19.18
N VAL A 584 -9.05 -8.80 -18.31
CA VAL A 584 -10.48 -8.71 -18.02
C VAL A 584 -10.72 -8.86 -16.53
N THR A 585 -11.82 -8.31 -16.04
CA THR A 585 -12.21 -8.42 -14.62
C THR A 585 -13.42 -9.31 -14.42
N GLU A 586 -14.23 -9.49 -15.47
CA GLU A 586 -15.48 -10.23 -15.42
C GLU A 586 -15.41 -11.59 -16.12
N PRO A 587 -16.01 -12.65 -15.52
CA PRO A 587 -16.05 -13.98 -16.13
C PRO A 587 -16.67 -14.01 -17.54
N ALA A 588 -17.66 -13.14 -17.79
CA ALA A 588 -18.34 -13.05 -19.08
C ALA A 588 -17.41 -12.53 -20.20
N GLU A 589 -16.53 -11.56 -19.89
CA GLU A 589 -15.55 -11.03 -20.82
C GLU A 589 -14.49 -12.07 -21.16
N MET A 590 -13.98 -12.77 -20.13
CA MET A 590 -13.07 -13.90 -20.27
C MET A 590 -13.66 -14.97 -21.21
N ALA A 591 -14.90 -15.39 -20.94
CA ALA A 591 -15.61 -16.37 -21.75
C ALA A 591 -15.79 -15.91 -23.22
N ALA A 592 -16.08 -14.63 -23.45
CA ALA A 592 -16.22 -14.07 -24.79
C ALA A 592 -14.90 -14.09 -25.58
N ILE A 593 -13.78 -13.76 -24.94
CA ILE A 593 -12.45 -13.81 -25.56
C ILE A 593 -12.08 -15.26 -25.87
N ILE A 594 -12.23 -16.18 -24.91
CA ILE A 594 -11.92 -17.60 -25.08
C ILE A 594 -12.76 -18.24 -26.19
N LYS A 595 -14.06 -17.93 -26.24
CA LYS A 595 -14.94 -18.40 -27.32
C LYS A 595 -14.43 -17.98 -28.69
N LYS A 596 -14.00 -16.71 -28.85
CA LYS A 596 -13.42 -16.21 -30.11
C LYS A 596 -12.09 -16.92 -30.43
N THR A 597 -11.21 -17.09 -29.44
CA THR A 597 -9.92 -17.79 -29.59
C THR A 597 -10.09 -19.23 -30.06
N ILE A 598 -10.96 -20.00 -29.40
CA ILE A 598 -11.25 -21.41 -29.76
C ILE A 598 -11.91 -21.48 -31.13
N ALA A 599 -12.86 -20.59 -31.44
CA ALA A 599 -13.53 -20.55 -32.74
C ALA A 599 -12.53 -20.30 -33.88
N TYR A 600 -11.63 -19.32 -33.72
CA TYR A 600 -10.57 -19.04 -34.68
C TYR A 600 -9.65 -20.24 -34.90
N ALA A 601 -9.19 -20.87 -33.81
CA ALA A 601 -8.22 -21.95 -33.85
C ALA A 601 -8.77 -23.32 -34.32
N SER A 602 -10.07 -23.58 -34.12
CA SER A 602 -10.67 -24.88 -34.47
C SER A 602 -11.16 -24.92 -35.90
N ASN A 603 -12.00 -23.93 -36.27
CA ASN A 603 -12.65 -23.90 -37.57
C ASN A 603 -13.17 -22.48 -37.84
N GLY A 604 -12.26 -21.49 -37.82
CA GLY A 604 -12.63 -20.10 -38.11
C GLY A 604 -13.40 -20.00 -39.43
N PRO A 605 -14.24 -18.97 -39.65
CA PRO A 605 -15.02 -18.87 -40.88
C PRO A 605 -14.11 -18.94 -42.11
N ALA A 606 -14.51 -19.71 -43.14
CA ALA A 606 -13.84 -19.65 -44.43
C ALA A 606 -14.17 -18.30 -45.10
N GLY A 607 -13.24 -17.71 -45.83
CA GLY A 607 -13.48 -16.43 -46.51
C GLY A 607 -12.19 -15.78 -47.01
N SER A 608 -12.35 -14.73 -47.82
CA SER A 608 -11.23 -13.92 -48.30
C SER A 608 -10.48 -13.25 -47.16
N TRP A 609 -11.19 -12.91 -46.07
CA TRP A 609 -10.65 -12.23 -44.89
C TRP A 609 -9.33 -12.84 -44.39
N ARG A 610 -9.12 -14.16 -44.55
CA ARG A 610 -7.85 -14.85 -44.22
C ARG A 610 -6.65 -14.44 -45.08
N LYS A 611 -6.83 -13.57 -46.06
CA LYS A 611 -5.81 -13.01 -46.95
C LYS A 611 -5.83 -11.49 -46.98
N ASP A 612 -6.86 -10.87 -46.40
CA ASP A 612 -7.07 -9.43 -46.44
C ASP A 612 -6.33 -8.79 -45.25
N LEU A 613 -5.46 -7.83 -45.54
CA LEU A 613 -4.60 -7.14 -44.57
C LEU A 613 -4.92 -5.65 -44.63
N LEU A 614 -4.93 -4.98 -43.46
CA LEU A 614 -5.13 -3.53 -43.39
C LEU A 614 -3.88 -2.85 -42.83
N PHE A 615 -3.41 -1.82 -43.51
CA PHE A 615 -2.29 -0.98 -43.12
C PHE A 615 -2.76 0.43 -42.83
N ILE A 616 -2.53 0.90 -41.60
CA ILE A 616 -2.95 2.20 -41.09
C ILE A 616 -1.71 2.97 -40.62
N THR A 617 -1.63 4.25 -40.96
CA THR A 617 -0.56 5.13 -40.46
C THR A 617 -1.12 6.47 -40.03
N ASN A 618 -0.27 7.31 -39.42
CA ASN A 618 -0.54 8.76 -39.38
C ASN A 618 0.04 9.45 -40.64
N GLU A 619 0.12 10.79 -40.63
CA GLU A 619 0.63 11.63 -41.72
C GLU A 619 2.16 11.50 -41.97
N SER A 620 2.87 10.76 -41.11
CA SER A 620 4.31 10.54 -41.24
C SER A 620 4.65 9.76 -42.50
N LYS A 621 5.35 10.43 -43.43
CA LYS A 621 5.90 9.79 -44.64
C LYS A 621 6.92 8.69 -44.33
N GLY A 622 7.49 8.66 -43.14
CA GLY A 622 8.33 7.55 -42.67
C GLY A 622 7.51 6.28 -42.45
N PHE A 623 6.42 6.39 -41.68
CA PHE A 623 5.54 5.26 -41.37
C PHE A 623 4.77 4.76 -42.59
N GLN A 624 4.34 5.66 -43.47
CA GLN A 624 3.71 5.30 -44.75
C GLN A 624 4.63 4.42 -45.59
N ARG A 625 5.90 4.85 -45.81
CA ARG A 625 6.87 4.05 -46.57
C ARG A 625 7.19 2.71 -45.92
N ALA A 626 7.29 2.65 -44.60
CA ALA A 626 7.52 1.39 -43.87
C ALA A 626 6.34 0.42 -44.01
N SER A 627 5.10 0.94 -43.93
CA SER A 627 3.87 0.17 -44.15
C SER A 627 3.76 -0.31 -45.59
N ASP A 628 4.06 0.55 -46.57
CA ASP A 628 4.07 0.19 -47.99
C ASP A 628 5.05 -0.94 -48.30
N THR A 629 6.27 -0.85 -47.75
CA THR A 629 7.28 -1.91 -47.90
C THR A 629 6.78 -3.24 -47.35
N THR A 630 6.10 -3.21 -46.19
CA THR A 630 5.54 -4.41 -45.57
C THR A 630 4.38 -4.96 -46.40
N ALA A 631 3.48 -4.10 -46.87
CA ALA A 631 2.35 -4.47 -47.72
C ALA A 631 2.81 -5.15 -49.02
N GLU A 632 3.79 -4.57 -49.72
CA GLU A 632 4.34 -5.13 -50.97
C GLU A 632 4.93 -6.54 -50.77
N ILE A 633 5.57 -6.80 -49.62
CA ILE A 633 6.08 -8.15 -49.28
C ILE A 633 4.93 -9.16 -49.19
N TYR A 634 3.81 -8.79 -48.57
CA TYR A 634 2.67 -9.69 -48.41
C TYR A 634 1.85 -9.83 -49.70
N GLU A 635 1.68 -8.76 -50.47
CA GLU A 635 1.08 -8.81 -51.81
C GLU A 635 1.86 -9.76 -52.72
N GLY A 636 3.19 -9.72 -52.67
CA GLY A 636 4.06 -10.67 -53.37
C GLY A 636 3.90 -12.13 -52.92
N ARG A 637 3.27 -12.38 -51.77
CA ARG A 637 2.93 -13.71 -51.23
C ARG A 637 1.46 -14.09 -51.46
N GLY A 638 0.70 -13.27 -52.18
CA GLY A 638 -0.70 -13.53 -52.54
C GLY A 638 -1.74 -13.09 -51.50
N TYR A 639 -1.36 -12.18 -50.60
CA TYR A 639 -2.30 -11.45 -49.74
C TYR A 639 -2.84 -10.21 -50.45
N THR A 640 -3.95 -9.67 -49.98
CA THR A 640 -4.50 -8.39 -50.44
C THR A 640 -4.24 -7.35 -49.35
N ALA A 641 -3.60 -6.22 -49.68
CA ALA A 641 -3.32 -5.16 -48.73
C ALA A 641 -4.18 -3.92 -49.00
N GLN A 642 -5.07 -3.61 -48.08
CA GLN A 642 -5.76 -2.32 -48.02
C GLN A 642 -4.91 -1.33 -47.23
N LYS A 643 -4.86 -0.07 -47.69
CA LYS A 643 -4.09 1.01 -47.07
C LYS A 643 -5.01 2.17 -46.75
N ILE A 644 -5.02 2.61 -45.49
CA ILE A 644 -5.76 3.79 -45.03
C ILE A 644 -4.75 4.73 -44.39
N TYR A 645 -4.26 5.70 -45.17
CA TYR A 645 -3.27 6.68 -44.73
C TYR A 645 -3.89 8.08 -44.75
N PRO A 646 -3.84 8.84 -43.65
CA PRO A 646 -4.46 10.16 -43.57
C PRO A 646 -3.85 11.12 -44.59
N SER A 647 -4.73 11.90 -45.20
CA SER A 647 -4.37 12.98 -46.11
C SER A 647 -4.40 14.33 -45.37
N PRO A 648 -3.39 15.19 -45.53
CA PRO A 648 -3.43 16.57 -45.02
C PRO A 648 -4.60 17.40 -45.57
N GLU A 649 -5.21 16.95 -46.67
CA GLU A 649 -6.34 17.59 -47.33
C GLU A 649 -7.69 17.27 -46.64
N GLU A 650 -7.73 16.25 -45.79
CA GLU A 650 -8.92 15.87 -45.01
C GLU A 650 -8.75 16.25 -43.54
N THR A 651 -9.20 17.45 -43.20
CA THR A 651 -9.01 18.01 -41.85
C THR A 651 -9.83 17.34 -40.75
N ALA A 652 -10.92 16.63 -41.09
CA ALA A 652 -11.84 16.02 -40.12
C ALA A 652 -11.62 14.51 -39.89
N ASN A 653 -10.87 13.82 -40.76
CA ASN A 653 -10.63 12.35 -40.72
C ASN A 653 -11.91 11.47 -40.63
N GLU A 654 -13.09 12.00 -40.97
CA GLU A 654 -14.36 11.26 -40.90
C GLU A 654 -14.40 10.12 -41.94
N GLU A 655 -13.93 10.37 -43.16
CA GLU A 655 -13.91 9.37 -44.22
C GLU A 655 -12.90 8.27 -43.90
N HIS A 656 -11.71 8.63 -43.39
CA HIS A 656 -10.71 7.65 -42.94
C HIS A 656 -11.25 6.77 -41.80
N SER A 657 -11.91 7.39 -40.82
CA SER A 657 -12.49 6.65 -39.68
C SER A 657 -13.58 5.68 -40.16
N GLN A 658 -14.46 6.13 -41.07
CA GLN A 658 -15.51 5.26 -41.62
C GLN A 658 -14.93 4.14 -42.49
N ASN A 659 -13.91 4.43 -43.30
CA ASN A 659 -13.22 3.42 -44.11
C ASN A 659 -12.54 2.37 -43.23
N MET A 660 -11.97 2.77 -42.09
CA MET A 660 -11.44 1.83 -41.11
C MET A 660 -12.54 0.93 -40.55
N VAL A 661 -13.67 1.50 -40.09
CA VAL A 661 -14.81 0.72 -39.57
C VAL A 661 -15.31 -0.28 -40.61
N ASN A 662 -15.50 0.16 -41.86
CA ASN A 662 -15.93 -0.70 -42.96
C ASN A 662 -14.94 -1.86 -43.19
N ALA A 663 -13.63 -1.57 -43.18
CA ALA A 663 -12.61 -2.61 -43.35
C ALA A 663 -12.64 -3.64 -42.20
N PHE A 664 -12.86 -3.21 -40.96
CA PHE A 664 -13.04 -4.13 -39.83
C PHE A 664 -14.27 -5.03 -40.01
N ASP A 665 -15.40 -4.47 -40.47
CA ASP A 665 -16.67 -5.19 -40.67
C ASP A 665 -16.61 -6.17 -41.85
N GLU A 666 -15.86 -5.87 -42.89
CA GLU A 666 -15.63 -6.75 -44.05
C GLU A 666 -14.78 -7.98 -43.69
N GLY A 667 -13.97 -7.88 -42.64
CA GLY A 667 -13.15 -8.96 -42.08
C GLY A 667 -11.72 -8.96 -42.60
N LEU A 668 -10.78 -9.03 -41.67
CA LEU A 668 -9.33 -8.93 -41.95
C LEU A 668 -8.58 -10.06 -41.21
N LEU A 669 -7.47 -10.52 -41.78
CA LEU A 669 -6.55 -11.43 -41.11
C LEU A 669 -5.67 -10.68 -40.12
N MET A 670 -5.20 -9.50 -40.52
CA MET A 670 -4.21 -8.72 -39.79
C MET A 670 -4.44 -7.23 -40.03
N VAL A 671 -4.24 -6.45 -38.97
CA VAL A 671 -4.14 -5.00 -39.03
C VAL A 671 -2.75 -4.60 -38.55
N GLN A 672 -2.06 -3.75 -39.31
CA GLN A 672 -0.84 -3.07 -38.89
C GLN A 672 -1.14 -1.58 -38.73
N PHE A 673 -0.83 -1.05 -37.55
CA PHE A 673 -0.82 0.39 -37.29
C PHE A 673 0.60 0.87 -37.03
N LEU A 674 1.05 1.90 -37.76
CA LEU A 674 2.32 2.60 -37.51
C LEU A 674 2.07 4.11 -37.37
N GLY A 675 2.08 4.60 -36.14
CA GLY A 675 1.77 5.99 -35.83
C GLY A 675 1.95 6.31 -34.35
N HIS A 676 1.44 7.47 -33.94
CA HIS A 676 1.29 7.82 -32.54
C HIS A 676 -0.03 7.25 -32.02
N GLY A 677 0.01 6.57 -30.86
CA GLY A 677 -1.17 6.18 -30.09
C GLY A 677 -1.23 6.99 -28.80
N GLY A 678 -2.44 7.25 -28.30
CA GLY A 678 -2.69 8.04 -27.11
C GLY A 678 -4.04 7.70 -26.51
#